data_AF-A0A6A1VX94-F1
#
_entry.id   AF-A0A6A1VX94-F1
#
_cell.length_a   1.000
_cell.length_b   1.000
_cell.length_c   1.000
_cell.angle_alpha   90.00
_cell.angle_beta   90.00
_cell.angle_gamma   90.00
#
_symmetry.space_group_name_H-M   'P 1'
#
loop_
_entity.id
_entity.type
_entity.pdbx_description
1 polymer ?
#
loop_
_entity_poly.entity_id
_entity_poly.type
_entity_poly.pdbx_seq_one_letter_code
_entity_poly.pdbx_strand_id
1 'polypeptide(L)'
;MCRPADARFVPIEVAGGAKASRRARGCLRLPPELRSSMKGVTFSCLVEAFIVFEEELHELHAHVELALRLVLSGATGLTNIYEGVEQMPRHLKGAPSTLKTPLKFCPYSGSSCCNSTEDIRIQKQFQAMNISDHKCASVVKSILCGICDPFSAELFRVPSTLRTVPVLCNSTVSAKSSQSRQATKNFCSSVWDRCQNVAILNSPFFPSLEGQAGLPINSTASKLTKYWKSETDFCHAFGGASTQGSVCFSGQPVKLRNTGPPRFPHGLCLEKIATGSYISMVPHPDGSNRALFANQQGKIWLATIPAQGAGGTLEVDEDNPFLDLTNEVHSEADFGLMSMAFHPNFSQNGRFFASFNCDETRWPGCRGRCSCYLDVNCDPSQLVSPDGTQPCQYKSVIAEFTVNDTSSTLPYLSKSANPTEARRILTMGLPFNSHHGGQILFGPADGCLYFMMGDGSGDGDPYNFAQNKKSLLGKIMRLDVDRMPSAEEIAELDLWGNYSIPSDNPYKEDTELHPEIWAYGLSNPWRCSFDSQRSSYFMCGDVGQNRYEEVDIITKDGNYGWRVYEGPLLYTPPDSPGGSTPKDSINPIFPVMGYFHSDLNNNGSAAIIGGYFYRSRTDRCLYGRYLFADLYGAAIWAGTEIPEDSGNFVKVQIPFRCAAHSSPIPCTTLLGSSFPELGYIYSFGEDNRKDVFILATGGVYRVVSPRRCNYSCR
;
A
#
# COMPACT_ATOMS: atom_id res chain seq x y z
N MET A 1 1.31 -48.79 -20.68
CA MET A 1 1.26 -49.10 -19.23
C MET A 1 2.67 -49.41 -18.76
N CYS A 2 3.33 -48.48 -18.07
CA CYS A 2 4.50 -48.72 -17.21
C CYS A 2 4.57 -47.63 -16.13
N ARG A 3 4.84 -48.06 -14.90
CA ARG A 3 4.93 -47.25 -13.66
C ARG A 3 6.26 -46.48 -13.57
N PRO A 4 6.33 -45.40 -12.76
CA PRO A 4 7.54 -44.63 -12.52
C PRO A 4 8.44 -45.30 -11.46
N ALA A 5 9.75 -45.11 -11.59
CA ALA A 5 10.79 -45.67 -10.73
C ALA A 5 11.17 -44.69 -9.61
N ASP A 6 11.23 -45.22 -8.38
CA ASP A 6 11.85 -44.62 -7.20
C ASP A 6 13.38 -44.54 -7.36
N ALA A 7 13.98 -43.39 -7.02
CA ALA A 7 15.40 -43.29 -6.73
C ALA A 7 15.58 -42.93 -5.24
N ARG A 8 16.06 -43.91 -4.46
CA ARG A 8 16.55 -43.73 -3.09
C ARG A 8 18.03 -43.34 -3.13
N PHE A 9 18.44 -42.35 -2.36
CA PHE A 9 19.86 -42.08 -2.10
C PHE A 9 20.27 -42.59 -0.71
N VAL A 10 21.38 -43.33 -0.70
CA VAL A 10 22.09 -43.88 0.47
C VAL A 10 23.10 -42.84 0.98
N PRO A 11 23.26 -42.64 2.30
CA PRO A 11 24.17 -41.64 2.86
C PRO A 11 25.63 -42.10 2.84
N ILE A 12 26.55 -41.19 2.54
CA ILE A 12 27.99 -41.37 2.71
C ILE A 12 28.41 -40.69 4.02
N GLU A 13 28.91 -41.47 4.97
CA GLU A 13 29.63 -41.01 6.16
C GLU A 13 31.04 -40.51 5.78
N VAL A 14 31.42 -39.34 6.28
CA VAL A 14 32.84 -39.03 6.58
C VAL A 14 32.92 -38.30 7.92
N ALA A 15 33.80 -38.82 8.78
CA ALA A 15 33.99 -38.46 10.17
C ALA A 15 35.15 -37.47 10.41
N GLY A 16 35.05 -36.71 11.52
CA GLY A 16 36.16 -36.05 12.25
C GLY A 16 36.51 -34.62 11.79
N GLY A 17 36.78 -33.62 12.64
CA GLY A 17 36.92 -33.55 14.10
C GLY A 17 37.14 -32.08 14.53
N ALA A 18 36.97 -31.82 15.83
CA ALA A 18 36.77 -30.54 16.48
C ALA A 18 37.98 -29.59 16.63
N LYS A 19 37.73 -28.29 16.88
CA LYS A 19 38.07 -27.60 18.15
C LYS A 19 37.56 -26.14 18.24
N ALA A 20 37.06 -25.81 19.42
CA ALA A 20 36.59 -24.49 19.87
C ALA A 20 37.61 -23.82 20.82
N SER A 21 37.57 -22.48 20.96
CA SER A 21 37.92 -21.70 22.18
C SER A 21 37.81 -20.17 21.88
N ARG A 22 36.79 -19.44 22.37
CA ARG A 22 36.68 -18.64 23.63
C ARG A 22 37.46 -17.31 23.73
N ARG A 23 36.66 -16.24 23.92
CA ARG A 23 36.77 -15.08 24.85
C ARG A 23 37.94 -14.07 24.76
N ALA A 24 37.58 -12.79 24.68
CA ALA A 24 37.84 -11.79 25.75
C ALA A 24 36.97 -10.52 25.59
N ARG A 25 36.46 -10.01 26.72
CA ARG A 25 35.79 -8.70 26.88
C ARG A 25 36.83 -7.66 27.29
N GLY A 26 36.62 -6.39 26.95
CA GLY A 26 37.31 -5.25 27.56
C GLY A 26 36.54 -3.94 27.34
N CYS A 27 36.05 -3.34 28.43
CA CYS A 27 35.40 -2.02 28.51
C CYS A 27 36.43 -0.90 28.75
N LEU A 28 35.96 0.35 28.61
CA LEU A 28 36.46 1.67 29.12
C LEU A 28 36.97 2.60 28.00
N ARG A 29 36.18 3.60 27.57
CA ARG A 29 35.87 4.94 28.14
C ARG A 29 36.88 6.03 27.73
N LEU A 30 36.34 7.06 27.09
CA LEU A 30 36.92 8.33 26.63
C LEU A 30 37.53 9.19 27.76
N PRO A 31 38.39 10.15 27.37
CA PRO A 31 38.31 11.50 27.93
C PRO A 31 38.21 12.64 26.88
N PRO A 32 37.69 13.82 27.28
CA PRO A 32 37.40 14.97 26.45
C PRO A 32 38.54 16.02 26.45
N GLU A 33 38.39 17.06 25.62
CA GLU A 33 39.15 18.33 25.56
C GLU A 33 40.33 18.41 24.58
N LEU A 34 40.02 18.70 23.32
CA LEU A 34 40.82 19.58 22.46
C LEU A 34 39.86 20.60 21.83
N ARG A 35 39.86 21.81 22.40
CA ARG A 35 38.97 22.93 22.05
C ARG A 35 39.79 24.02 21.35
N SER A 36 39.28 24.47 20.19
CA SER A 36 39.48 25.79 19.55
C SER A 36 40.85 26.04 18.87
N SER A 37 41.00 26.82 17.79
CA SER A 37 40.09 27.64 16.97
C SER A 37 40.87 28.22 15.77
N MET A 38 40.32 28.14 14.55
CA MET A 38 40.35 29.17 13.48
C MET A 38 39.16 28.85 12.55
N LYS A 39 37.99 29.51 12.59
CA LYS A 39 37.54 30.89 12.25
C LYS A 39 37.43 31.21 10.73
N GLY A 40 36.20 31.55 10.29
CA GLY A 40 35.85 32.40 9.13
C GLY A 40 34.90 31.74 8.08
N VAL A 41 33.55 31.88 8.10
CA VAL A 41 32.67 32.97 7.54
C VAL A 41 32.54 32.87 5.99
N THR A 42 31.41 32.80 5.26
CA THR A 42 29.92 32.94 5.40
C THR A 42 29.19 32.57 4.06
N PHE A 43 27.83 32.59 4.06
CA PHE A 43 26.81 32.49 2.97
C PHE A 43 26.26 31.07 2.72
N SER A 44 25.00 30.68 2.96
CA SER A 44 23.65 31.30 2.87
C SER A 44 23.25 31.74 1.45
N CYS A 45 22.51 30.88 0.74
CA CYS A 45 21.26 31.20 0.00
C CYS A 45 20.93 30.14 -1.09
N LEU A 46 19.76 29.50 -0.94
CA LEU A 46 18.78 29.03 -1.96
C LEU A 46 17.96 27.89 -1.31
N VAL A 47 16.83 28.14 -0.64
CA VAL A 47 15.49 28.61 -1.08
C VAL A 47 14.51 27.42 -1.13
N GLU A 48 13.53 27.51 -0.22
CA GLU A 48 12.11 27.17 -0.35
C GLU A 48 11.71 25.84 -1.01
N ALA A 49 11.27 24.88 -0.19
CA ALA A 49 10.09 24.02 -0.47
C ALA A 49 9.76 23.05 0.69
N PHE A 50 9.79 23.43 1.97
CA PHE A 50 9.38 22.48 3.04
C PHE A 50 8.84 23.17 4.30
N ILE A 51 7.95 24.15 4.16
CA ILE A 51 7.12 24.65 5.29
C ILE A 51 5.73 25.03 4.74
N VAL A 52 4.93 24.05 4.33
CA VAL A 52 3.47 24.18 4.25
C VAL A 52 2.87 22.79 4.50
N PHE A 53 3.12 22.15 5.65
CA PHE A 53 2.32 20.97 6.08
C PHE A 53 2.50 20.59 7.56
N GLU A 54 2.80 21.55 8.44
CA GLU A 54 2.85 21.29 9.90
C GLU A 54 2.18 22.36 10.77
N GLU A 55 1.83 23.54 10.26
CA GLU A 55 1.16 24.58 11.06
C GLU A 55 -0.37 24.55 11.02
N GLU A 56 -1.02 23.93 10.02
CA GLU A 56 -2.49 23.93 9.94
C GLU A 56 -3.18 22.78 10.69
N LEU A 57 -2.45 21.72 11.11
CA LEU A 57 -3.05 20.59 11.84
C LEU A 57 -3.18 20.84 13.36
N HIS A 58 -2.46 21.82 13.90
CA HIS A 58 -2.48 22.16 15.33
C HIS A 58 -3.64 23.08 15.73
N GLU A 59 -4.22 23.85 14.81
CA GLU A 59 -5.27 24.83 15.13
C GLU A 59 -6.70 24.23 15.18
N LEU A 60 -6.84 22.95 14.82
CA LEU A 60 -8.09 22.31 14.44
C LEU A 60 -8.73 21.43 15.53
N HIS A 61 -7.93 20.95 16.47
CA HIS A 61 -8.31 19.91 17.45
C HIS A 61 -9.24 20.42 18.58
N ALA A 62 -9.21 21.72 18.87
CA ALA A 62 -9.79 22.28 20.10
C ALA A 62 -11.34 22.30 20.13
N HIS A 63 -12.02 22.36 18.99
CA HIS A 63 -13.48 22.55 18.92
C HIS A 63 -14.28 21.31 19.29
N VAL A 64 -13.86 20.18 18.70
CA VAL A 64 -14.51 18.89 18.88
C VAL A 64 -14.20 18.34 20.27
N GLU A 65 -13.00 18.59 20.80
CA GLU A 65 -12.62 18.17 22.15
C GLU A 65 -13.40 18.93 23.25
N LEU A 66 -13.62 20.24 23.09
CA LEU A 66 -14.44 21.02 24.03
C LEU A 66 -15.89 20.50 24.02
N ALA A 67 -16.49 20.30 22.85
CA ALA A 67 -17.84 19.76 22.71
C ALA A 67 -17.98 18.36 23.35
N LEU A 68 -16.98 17.47 23.16
CA LEU A 68 -16.91 16.16 23.81
C LEU A 68 -16.81 16.26 25.34
N ARG A 69 -15.99 17.18 25.88
CA ARG A 69 -15.89 17.42 27.32
C ARG A 69 -17.20 17.95 27.93
N LEU A 70 -17.91 18.84 27.24
CA LEU A 70 -19.21 19.35 27.72
C LEU A 70 -20.25 18.25 27.78
N VAL A 71 -20.26 17.35 26.81
CA VAL A 71 -21.19 16.23 26.73
C VAL A 71 -20.92 15.16 27.80
N LEU A 72 -19.64 14.95 28.18
CA LEU A 72 -19.24 13.96 29.18
C LEU A 72 -19.41 14.45 30.63
N SER A 73 -19.28 15.75 30.90
CA SER A 73 -19.45 16.33 32.25
C SER A 73 -20.90 16.40 32.74
N GLY A 74 -21.88 16.33 31.83
CA GLY A 74 -23.31 16.31 32.15
C GLY A 74 -23.87 14.94 32.59
N ALA A 75 -23.03 13.90 32.65
CA ALA A 75 -23.45 12.54 32.98
C ALA A 75 -22.88 12.07 34.33
N THR A 76 -23.27 12.70 35.45
CA THR A 76 -22.86 12.18 36.76
C THR A 76 -23.87 11.19 37.30
N GLY A 77 -23.44 9.93 37.43
CA GLY A 77 -24.13 8.95 38.23
C GLY A 77 -23.70 7.49 38.10
N LEU A 78 -22.55 7.15 37.49
CA LEU A 78 -22.02 5.78 37.57
C LEU A 78 -20.47 5.79 37.63
N THR A 79 -20.01 5.18 38.71
CA THR A 79 -18.66 4.80 39.14
C THR A 79 -17.66 4.37 38.05
N ASN A 80 -16.39 4.74 38.28
CA ASN A 80 -15.13 4.27 37.66
C ASN A 80 -14.97 4.42 36.14
N ILE A 81 -14.25 5.47 35.73
CA ILE A 81 -13.54 5.50 34.45
C ILE A 81 -12.08 5.92 34.72
N TYR A 82 -11.32 5.00 35.30
CA TYR A 82 -9.88 4.91 35.08
C TYR A 82 -9.66 3.67 34.21
N GLU A 83 -10.07 3.74 32.94
CA GLU A 83 -9.75 2.76 31.90
C GLU A 83 -9.96 3.41 30.51
N GLY A 84 -8.86 3.57 29.77
CA GLY A 84 -8.82 3.61 28.30
C GLY A 84 -9.50 4.77 27.56
N VAL A 85 -8.74 5.82 27.22
CA VAL A 85 -9.04 6.68 26.05
C VAL A 85 -8.44 6.03 24.78
N GLU A 86 -8.87 4.81 24.49
CA GLU A 86 -8.44 4.05 23.30
C GLU A 86 -9.61 3.69 22.36
N GLN A 87 -10.76 4.34 22.52
CA GLN A 87 -11.93 4.09 21.66
C GLN A 87 -12.51 5.39 21.11
N MET A 88 -12.60 5.44 19.77
CA MET A 88 -13.48 6.35 19.05
C MET A 88 -14.86 6.32 19.74
N PRO A 89 -15.44 7.46 20.12
CA PRO A 89 -16.73 7.50 20.79
C PRO A 89 -17.77 6.71 19.98
N ARG A 90 -18.61 5.89 20.65
CA ARG A 90 -19.56 5.00 19.95
C ARG A 90 -20.47 5.72 18.95
N HIS A 91 -20.70 7.02 19.14
CA HIS A 91 -21.51 7.88 18.26
C HIS A 91 -20.82 8.25 16.93
N LEU A 92 -19.47 8.26 16.86
CA LEU A 92 -18.73 8.58 15.62
C LEU A 92 -18.50 7.34 14.71
N LYS A 93 -18.87 6.14 15.16
CA LYS A 93 -18.79 4.91 14.34
C LYS A 93 -19.84 4.95 13.22
N GLY A 94 -19.40 5.18 11.99
CA GLY A 94 -20.28 5.24 10.81
C GLY A 94 -20.70 6.65 10.39
N ALA A 95 -20.14 7.69 11.02
CA ALA A 95 -20.31 9.10 10.66
C ALA A 95 -19.28 9.58 9.60
N PRO A 96 -19.51 10.68 8.87
CA PRO A 96 -20.79 11.37 8.76
C PRO A 96 -21.74 10.52 7.89
N SER A 97 -23.03 10.55 8.25
CA SER A 97 -24.08 9.84 7.51
C SER A 97 -25.06 10.82 6.88
N THR A 98 -25.59 10.50 5.70
CA THR A 98 -26.60 11.32 5.04
C THR A 98 -27.93 11.18 5.79
N LEU A 99 -28.46 12.29 6.30
CA LEU A 99 -29.67 12.27 7.11
C LEU A 99 -30.92 12.18 6.22
N LYS A 100 -31.80 11.21 6.50
CA LYS A 100 -33.12 11.10 5.84
C LYS A 100 -34.08 12.24 6.23
N THR A 101 -33.85 12.83 7.41
CA THR A 101 -34.63 13.96 7.95
C THR A 101 -33.67 14.94 8.66
N PRO A 102 -33.80 16.26 8.45
CA PRO A 102 -32.93 17.24 9.11
C PRO A 102 -32.99 17.16 10.64
N LEU A 103 -31.85 17.35 11.30
CA LEU A 103 -31.79 17.53 12.76
C LEU A 103 -32.52 18.82 13.15
N LYS A 104 -33.28 18.77 14.24
CA LYS A 104 -34.15 19.87 14.66
C LYS A 104 -33.39 20.87 15.53
N PHE A 105 -32.44 20.41 16.33
CA PHE A 105 -31.73 21.26 17.28
C PHE A 105 -30.39 21.76 16.73
N CYS A 106 -29.56 20.86 16.18
CA CYS A 106 -28.27 21.15 15.54
C CYS A 106 -28.35 20.97 14.02
N PRO A 107 -28.89 21.97 13.28
CA PRO A 107 -29.11 21.82 11.85
C PRO A 107 -27.79 21.85 11.07
N TYR A 108 -27.49 20.74 10.39
CA TYR A 108 -26.41 20.65 9.41
C TYR A 108 -26.99 20.27 8.04
N SER A 109 -26.48 20.90 6.97
CA SER A 109 -26.92 20.64 5.60
C SER A 109 -26.21 19.40 5.04
N GLY A 110 -26.99 18.41 4.60
CA GLY A 110 -26.49 17.22 3.90
C GLY A 110 -26.16 16.05 4.85
N SER A 111 -24.93 16.01 5.37
CA SER A 111 -24.45 14.95 6.24
C SER A 111 -24.24 15.46 7.67
N SER A 112 -24.27 14.55 8.66
CA SER A 112 -23.99 14.88 10.06
C SER A 112 -23.36 13.70 10.79
N CYS A 113 -22.61 14.03 11.85
CA CYS A 113 -22.07 13.06 12.80
C CYS A 113 -23.08 12.63 13.88
N CYS A 114 -24.24 13.28 13.95
CA CYS A 114 -25.30 12.94 14.88
C CYS A 114 -26.54 12.37 14.17
N ASN A 115 -27.23 11.45 14.84
CA ASN A 115 -28.60 11.07 14.51
C ASN A 115 -29.63 11.85 15.35
N SER A 116 -30.92 11.62 15.11
CA SER A 116 -32.01 12.31 15.81
C SER A 116 -32.02 12.07 17.33
N THR A 117 -31.59 10.90 17.81
CA THR A 117 -31.49 10.59 19.24
C THR A 117 -30.43 11.44 19.93
N GLU A 118 -29.29 11.62 19.26
CA GLU A 118 -28.17 12.43 19.76
C GLU A 118 -28.50 13.92 19.72
N ASP A 119 -29.15 14.39 18.66
CA ASP A 119 -29.66 15.76 18.55
C ASP A 119 -30.61 16.12 19.70
N ILE A 120 -31.53 15.21 20.05
CA ILE A 120 -32.44 15.36 21.20
C ILE A 120 -31.66 15.37 22.52
N ARG A 121 -30.59 14.57 22.65
CA ARG A 121 -29.77 14.56 23.87
C ARG A 121 -29.05 15.89 24.07
N ILE A 122 -28.46 16.43 23.01
CA ILE A 122 -27.78 17.74 23.03
C ILE A 122 -28.81 18.84 23.31
N GLN A 123 -30.00 18.76 22.73
CA GLN A 123 -31.10 19.68 23.04
C GLN A 123 -31.47 19.68 24.53
N LYS A 124 -31.66 18.50 25.13
CA LYS A 124 -31.97 18.37 26.56
C LYS A 124 -30.85 18.93 27.44
N GLN A 125 -29.60 18.68 27.07
CA GLN A 125 -28.44 19.22 27.77
C GLN A 125 -28.42 20.75 27.72
N PHE A 126 -28.64 21.34 26.55
CA PHE A 126 -28.71 22.80 26.39
C PHE A 126 -29.85 23.41 27.21
N GLN A 127 -31.03 22.79 27.22
CA GLN A 127 -32.17 23.23 28.03
C GLN A 127 -31.87 23.18 29.52
N ALA A 128 -31.14 22.16 29.98
CA ALA A 128 -30.74 22.03 31.38
C ALA A 128 -29.78 23.15 31.84
N MET A 129 -29.09 23.84 30.92
CA MET A 129 -28.20 24.96 31.25
C MET A 129 -28.95 26.26 31.60
N ASN A 130 -30.26 26.34 31.31
CA ASN A 130 -31.15 27.46 31.64
C ASN A 130 -30.55 28.86 31.36
N ILE A 131 -30.03 29.06 30.15
CA ILE A 131 -29.37 30.31 29.75
C ILE A 131 -30.44 31.33 29.32
N SER A 132 -30.62 32.37 30.13
CA SER A 132 -31.65 33.39 29.87
C SER A 132 -31.29 34.37 28.74
N ASP A 133 -30.00 34.65 28.54
CA ASP A 133 -29.54 35.58 27.52
C ASP A 133 -29.44 34.90 26.14
N HIS A 134 -30.17 35.41 25.16
CA HIS A 134 -30.22 34.85 23.81
C HIS A 134 -28.88 34.86 23.08
N LYS A 135 -28.01 35.86 23.32
CA LYS A 135 -26.70 35.96 22.66
C LYS A 135 -25.74 34.91 23.23
N CYS A 136 -25.73 34.74 24.55
CA CYS A 136 -24.97 33.67 25.19
C CYS A 136 -25.51 32.29 24.79
N ALA A 137 -26.82 32.11 24.84
CA ALA A 137 -27.49 30.87 24.47
C ALA A 137 -27.17 30.45 23.02
N SER A 138 -27.13 31.40 22.08
CA SER A 138 -26.75 31.13 20.69
C SER A 138 -25.32 30.60 20.56
N VAL A 139 -24.37 31.19 21.29
CA VAL A 139 -22.97 30.77 21.23
C VAL A 139 -22.78 29.41 21.88
N VAL A 140 -23.35 29.18 23.07
CA VAL A 140 -23.27 27.88 23.75
C VAL A 140 -23.94 26.78 22.91
N LYS A 141 -25.07 27.06 22.27
CA LYS A 141 -25.71 26.15 21.33
C LYS A 141 -24.78 25.78 20.17
N SER A 142 -24.09 26.77 19.59
CA SER A 142 -23.15 26.54 18.50
C SER A 142 -21.99 25.62 18.90
N ILE A 143 -21.46 25.76 20.12
CA ILE A 143 -20.41 24.86 20.65
C ILE A 143 -20.93 23.43 20.75
N LEU A 144 -22.09 23.26 21.39
CA LEU A 144 -22.67 21.94 21.63
C LEU A 144 -23.00 21.22 20.33
N CYS A 145 -23.44 21.96 19.32
CA CYS A 145 -23.73 21.40 18.01
C CYS A 145 -22.48 20.99 17.22
N GLY A 146 -21.29 21.50 17.56
CA GLY A 146 -20.03 21.17 16.89
C GLY A 146 -19.74 19.66 16.83
N ILE A 147 -20.22 18.86 17.80
CA ILE A 147 -20.07 17.39 17.77
C ILE A 147 -20.83 16.72 16.63
N CYS A 148 -21.90 17.36 16.16
CA CYS A 148 -22.72 16.89 15.04
C CYS A 148 -22.18 17.38 13.70
N ASP A 149 -21.18 18.26 13.72
CA ASP A 149 -20.51 18.74 12.53
C ASP A 149 -19.84 17.57 11.78
N PRO A 150 -20.05 17.43 10.46
CA PRO A 150 -19.38 16.43 9.63
C PRO A 150 -17.86 16.36 9.85
N PHE A 151 -17.25 17.51 10.14
CA PHE A 151 -15.82 17.66 10.39
C PHE A 151 -15.34 16.88 11.63
N SER A 152 -16.23 16.61 12.60
CA SER A 152 -15.93 15.81 13.80
C SER A 152 -15.53 14.36 13.49
N ALA A 153 -15.98 13.80 12.37
CA ALA A 153 -15.55 12.48 11.89
C ALA A 153 -14.29 12.54 11.03
N GLU A 154 -13.97 13.70 10.46
CA GLU A 154 -12.79 13.94 9.62
C GLU A 154 -11.53 14.14 10.46
N LEU A 155 -11.62 14.57 11.73
CA LEU A 155 -10.47 14.53 12.66
C LEU A 155 -9.86 13.12 12.87
N PHE A 156 -10.59 12.08 12.49
CA PHE A 156 -10.17 10.68 12.59
C PHE A 156 -10.07 10.00 11.21
N ARG A 157 -10.12 10.77 10.13
CA ARG A 157 -9.95 10.30 8.75
C ARG A 157 -8.95 11.23 8.07
N VAL A 158 -8.04 10.69 7.26
CA VAL A 158 -7.09 11.50 6.49
C VAL A 158 -7.63 11.66 5.07
N PRO A 159 -8.41 12.70 4.73
CA PRO A 159 -8.56 13.11 3.34
C PRO A 159 -7.71 14.35 3.06
N SER A 160 -6.93 14.26 1.99
CA SER A 160 -6.04 15.29 1.45
C SER A 160 -6.77 16.28 0.53
N THR A 161 -7.67 17.10 1.09
CA THR A 161 -8.27 18.23 0.32
C THR A 161 -8.28 19.51 1.14
N LEU A 162 -7.79 20.63 0.56
CA LEU A 162 -7.87 21.98 1.15
C LEU A 162 -9.34 22.42 1.30
N ARG A 163 -9.74 22.84 2.51
CA ARG A 163 -11.08 23.37 2.82
C ARG A 163 -11.00 24.48 3.87
N THR A 164 -11.98 25.39 3.84
CA THR A 164 -12.10 26.50 4.80
C THR A 164 -12.73 26.00 6.11
N VAL A 165 -12.05 26.16 7.25
CA VAL A 165 -12.53 25.70 8.57
C VAL A 165 -12.76 26.87 9.54
N PRO A 166 -13.82 26.87 10.37
CA PRO A 166 -13.98 27.87 11.44
C PRO A 166 -12.94 27.69 12.55
N VAL A 167 -12.10 28.71 12.79
CA VAL A 167 -10.99 28.66 13.76
C VAL A 167 -11.46 29.03 15.18
N LEU A 168 -11.01 28.31 16.21
CA LEU A 168 -11.26 28.62 17.63
C LEU A 168 -10.12 29.38 18.32
N CYS A 169 -8.90 29.36 17.78
CA CYS A 169 -7.72 29.98 18.36
C CYS A 169 -7.41 31.33 17.70
N ASN A 170 -6.71 32.22 18.42
CA ASN A 170 -6.14 33.43 17.82
C ASN A 170 -5.06 32.99 16.83
N SER A 171 -5.32 33.09 15.52
CA SER A 171 -4.33 32.68 14.52
C SER A 171 -3.10 33.58 14.61
N THR A 172 -1.91 33.00 14.55
CA THR A 172 -0.66 33.74 14.37
C THR A 172 -0.46 34.17 12.92
N VAL A 173 -1.54 34.55 12.22
CA VAL A 173 -1.42 35.18 10.91
C VAL A 173 -0.92 36.60 11.12
N SER A 174 0.34 36.83 10.76
CA SER A 174 0.97 38.16 10.77
C SER A 174 0.01 39.20 10.18
N ALA A 175 -0.15 40.33 10.88
CA ALA A 175 -1.04 41.44 10.50
C ALA A 175 -0.76 42.03 9.09
N LYS A 176 0.27 41.56 8.38
CA LYS A 176 0.65 41.96 7.02
C LYS A 176 0.27 40.94 5.92
N SER A 177 -0.35 39.80 6.25
CA SER A 177 -0.85 38.85 5.25
C SER A 177 -2.16 39.33 4.61
N SER A 178 -2.30 39.13 3.30
CA SER A 178 -3.53 39.39 2.53
C SER A 178 -4.74 38.55 2.99
N GLN A 179 -4.51 37.50 3.78
CA GLN A 179 -5.55 36.65 4.38
C GLN A 179 -6.15 37.22 5.69
N SER A 180 -5.55 38.28 6.26
CA SER A 180 -5.99 38.88 7.54
C SER A 180 -7.40 39.48 7.52
N ARG A 181 -7.99 39.77 6.35
CA ARG A 181 -9.33 40.37 6.26
C ARG A 181 -10.49 39.37 6.42
N GLN A 182 -10.22 38.06 6.40
CA GLN A 182 -11.26 37.03 6.49
C GLN A 182 -11.30 36.25 7.82
N ALA A 183 -10.28 36.39 8.68
CA ALA A 183 -10.25 35.76 10.01
C ALA A 183 -10.74 36.74 11.10
N THR A 184 -12.05 36.81 11.35
CA THR A 184 -12.60 37.76 12.36
C THR A 184 -13.75 37.20 13.18
N LYS A 185 -13.59 36.03 13.82
CA LYS A 185 -14.39 35.64 15.01
C LYS A 185 -13.60 34.75 15.98
N ASN A 186 -12.92 35.35 16.95
CA ASN A 186 -12.38 34.61 18.10
C ASN A 186 -13.55 34.13 18.97
N PHE A 187 -13.74 32.82 19.05
CA PHE A 187 -14.89 32.22 19.71
C PHE A 187 -14.77 32.28 21.25
N CYS A 188 -13.55 32.24 21.79
CA CYS A 188 -13.34 32.44 23.22
C CYS A 188 -13.75 33.85 23.64
N SER A 189 -13.26 34.87 22.94
CA SER A 189 -13.71 36.26 23.14
C SER A 189 -15.23 36.36 22.94
N SER A 190 -15.79 35.65 21.95
CA SER A 190 -17.24 35.64 21.74
C SER A 190 -18.01 35.04 22.92
N VAL A 191 -17.53 33.97 23.54
CA VAL A 191 -18.13 33.40 24.75
C VAL A 191 -17.96 34.35 25.92
N TRP A 192 -16.77 34.90 26.14
CA TRP A 192 -16.54 35.87 27.20
C TRP A 192 -17.46 37.08 27.06
N ASP A 193 -17.43 37.76 25.92
CA ASP A 193 -18.23 38.96 25.65
C ASP A 193 -19.72 38.73 25.87
N ARG A 194 -20.23 37.57 25.44
CA ARG A 194 -21.67 37.29 25.44
C ARG A 194 -22.14 36.61 26.71
N CYS A 195 -21.30 35.82 27.38
CA CYS A 195 -21.69 34.98 28.51
C CYS A 195 -21.09 35.38 29.85
N GLN A 196 -20.09 36.29 29.90
CA GLN A 196 -19.32 36.54 31.14
C GLN A 196 -20.20 36.88 32.37
N ASN A 197 -21.29 37.61 32.14
CA ASN A 197 -22.23 38.06 33.18
C ASN A 197 -23.55 37.29 33.21
N VAL A 198 -23.69 36.26 32.39
CA VAL A 198 -24.89 35.42 32.29
C VAL A 198 -24.74 34.24 33.23
N ALA A 199 -25.76 33.98 34.06
CA ALA A 199 -25.75 32.82 34.93
C ALA A 199 -26.08 31.57 34.09
N ILE A 200 -25.17 30.61 34.05
CA ILE A 200 -25.36 29.34 33.36
C ILE A 200 -25.45 28.24 34.42
N LEU A 201 -26.53 27.47 34.42
CA LEU A 201 -26.68 26.33 35.32
C LEU A 201 -25.78 25.19 34.82
N ASN A 202 -25.01 24.57 35.73
CA ASN A 202 -24.01 23.55 35.38
C ASN A 202 -23.08 24.04 34.25
N SER A 203 -22.56 25.26 34.41
CA SER A 203 -21.77 25.92 33.38
C SER A 203 -20.64 25.00 32.90
N PRO A 204 -20.54 24.75 31.59
CA PRO A 204 -19.46 23.94 31.02
C PRO A 204 -18.07 24.58 31.21
N PHE A 205 -18.02 25.86 31.55
CA PHE A 205 -16.82 26.68 31.67
C PHE A 205 -16.30 26.81 33.11
N PHE A 206 -16.67 25.86 33.97
CA PHE A 206 -16.21 25.82 35.36
C PHE A 206 -14.73 25.39 35.43
N PRO A 207 -13.89 25.98 36.31
CA PRO A 207 -12.52 25.51 36.52
C PRO A 207 -12.54 24.20 37.30
N SER A 208 -12.59 23.05 36.62
CA SER A 208 -12.57 21.72 37.26
C SER A 208 -11.39 20.86 36.82
N LEU A 209 -10.22 21.45 36.55
CA LEU A 209 -9.08 20.71 35.97
C LEU A 209 -7.70 21.06 36.56
N GLU A 210 -7.62 21.72 37.71
CA GLU A 210 -6.38 21.76 38.52
C GLU A 210 -6.46 20.75 39.68
N GLY A 211 -6.24 19.47 39.38
CA GLY A 211 -5.52 18.55 40.27
C GLY A 211 -6.02 18.26 41.70
N GLN A 212 -7.27 18.58 42.09
CA GLN A 212 -7.80 18.16 43.40
C GLN A 212 -9.06 17.30 43.27
N ALA A 213 -8.96 16.09 43.82
CA ALA A 213 -10.05 15.15 43.92
C ALA A 213 -11.16 15.67 44.85
N GLY A 214 -12.39 15.66 44.33
CA GLY A 214 -13.63 15.56 45.09
C GLY A 214 -14.13 16.85 45.76
N LEU A 215 -15.19 17.43 45.20
CA LEU A 215 -16.35 17.98 45.93
C LEU A 215 -17.57 18.02 44.97
N PRO A 216 -18.83 17.93 45.45
CA PRO A 216 -20.00 17.66 44.63
C PRO A 216 -20.42 18.84 43.75
N ILE A 217 -21.01 18.52 42.60
CA ILE A 217 -21.77 19.45 41.75
C ILE A 217 -22.96 19.96 42.56
N ASN A 218 -22.78 21.07 43.27
CA ASN A 218 -23.90 21.82 43.82
C ASN A 218 -24.45 22.74 42.72
N SER A 219 -25.67 22.41 42.33
CA SER A 219 -26.56 23.02 41.35
C SER A 219 -26.83 24.51 41.59
N THR A 220 -25.85 25.37 41.32
CA THR A 220 -26.04 26.84 41.39
C THR A 220 -25.61 27.52 40.10
N ALA A 221 -26.56 28.24 39.49
CA ALA A 221 -26.30 29.05 38.31
C ALA A 221 -25.22 30.09 38.65
N SER A 222 -24.18 30.17 37.84
CA SER A 222 -23.03 31.01 38.14
C SER A 222 -22.48 31.68 36.89
N LYS A 223 -21.96 32.91 37.08
CA LYS A 223 -21.41 33.78 36.03
C LYS A 223 -19.94 33.44 35.82
N LEU A 224 -19.43 33.58 34.59
CA LEU A 224 -18.01 33.32 34.31
C LEU A 224 -17.09 34.27 35.09
N THR A 225 -17.50 35.52 35.28
CA THR A 225 -16.78 36.52 36.10
C THR A 225 -16.61 36.12 37.55
N LYS A 226 -17.38 35.13 38.05
CA LYS A 226 -17.17 34.56 39.39
C LYS A 226 -15.94 33.66 39.47
N TYR A 227 -15.54 33.06 38.34
CA TYR A 227 -14.48 32.04 38.29
C TYR A 227 -13.22 32.52 37.58
N TRP A 228 -13.37 33.42 36.61
CA TRP A 228 -12.30 33.91 35.77
C TRP A 228 -12.14 35.42 35.99
N LYS A 229 -10.90 35.86 36.23
CA LYS A 229 -10.61 37.25 36.60
C LYS A 229 -10.62 38.20 35.40
N SER A 230 -10.37 37.70 34.19
CA SER A 230 -10.37 38.49 32.96
C SER A 230 -10.70 37.64 31.73
N GLU A 231 -11.02 38.31 30.62
CA GLU A 231 -11.14 37.67 29.30
C GLU A 231 -9.87 36.91 28.97
N THR A 232 -8.72 37.51 29.25
CA THR A 232 -7.42 36.90 29.00
C THR A 232 -7.23 35.62 29.82
N ASP A 233 -7.66 35.58 31.08
CA ASP A 233 -7.55 34.36 31.90
C ASP A 233 -8.49 33.27 31.43
N PHE A 234 -9.73 33.64 31.07
CA PHE A 234 -10.70 32.75 30.48
C PHE A 234 -10.19 32.19 29.14
N CYS A 235 -9.70 33.05 28.27
CA CYS A 235 -9.14 32.66 26.99
C CYS A 235 -7.77 32.04 27.08
N HIS A 236 -7.01 32.23 28.15
CA HIS A 236 -5.82 31.42 28.39
C HIS A 236 -6.22 29.99 28.79
N ALA A 237 -7.24 29.85 29.64
CA ALA A 237 -7.74 28.54 30.06
C ALA A 237 -8.43 27.76 28.92
N PHE A 238 -9.07 28.45 27.98
CA PHE A 238 -9.85 27.84 26.89
C PHE A 238 -9.31 28.10 25.47
N GLY A 239 -8.21 28.84 25.28
CA GLY A 239 -7.70 29.25 23.96
C GLY A 239 -6.38 30.06 23.91
N GLY A 240 -5.41 29.83 24.81
CA GLY A 240 -4.16 30.61 24.91
C GLY A 240 -3.17 30.40 23.75
N ALA A 241 -2.23 31.34 23.59
CA ALA A 241 -1.22 31.34 22.51
C ALA A 241 -0.23 30.16 22.62
N SER A 242 0.11 29.56 21.47
CA SER A 242 1.18 28.56 21.36
C SER A 242 2.53 29.17 21.76
N THR A 243 3.00 28.88 22.97
CA THR A 243 4.43 28.91 23.30
C THR A 243 4.99 27.50 23.11
N GLN A 244 6.30 27.34 22.92
CA GLN A 244 6.97 26.04 22.71
C GLN A 244 6.76 24.99 23.84
N GLY A 245 6.04 25.34 24.92
CA GLY A 245 5.57 24.44 25.97
C GLY A 245 4.05 24.47 26.21
N SER A 246 3.25 25.06 25.32
CA SER A 246 1.79 25.13 25.43
C SER A 246 1.17 23.84 24.92
N VAL A 247 0.99 22.90 25.84
CA VAL A 247 0.12 21.75 25.62
C VAL A 247 -1.32 22.27 25.74
N CYS A 248 -2.18 22.03 24.74
CA CYS A 248 -3.62 22.04 25.00
C CYS A 248 -3.87 21.20 26.26
N PHE A 249 -4.63 21.75 27.22
CA PHE A 249 -4.83 21.27 28.60
C PHE A 249 -4.44 19.80 28.86
N SER A 250 -3.49 19.59 29.77
CA SER A 250 -2.81 18.37 30.23
C SER A 250 -3.58 17.02 30.26
N GLY A 251 -4.09 16.58 29.12
CA GLY A 251 -3.80 15.21 28.72
C GLY A 251 -2.29 15.14 28.65
N GLN A 252 -1.65 14.21 29.37
CA GLN A 252 -0.28 13.85 29.04
C GLN A 252 -0.19 13.77 27.51
N PRO A 253 0.86 14.32 26.85
CA PRO A 253 1.04 14.06 25.44
C PRO A 253 0.77 12.58 25.25
N VAL A 254 -0.21 12.24 24.42
CA VAL A 254 -0.41 10.85 24.04
C VAL A 254 0.85 10.53 23.26
N LYS A 255 1.89 10.14 23.99
CA LYS A 255 2.90 9.29 23.46
C LYS A 255 2.09 8.08 23.05
N LEU A 256 1.78 7.98 21.77
CA LEU A 256 1.63 6.71 21.10
C LEU A 256 2.98 6.00 21.24
N ARG A 257 3.35 5.67 22.48
CA ARG A 257 4.24 4.58 22.78
C ARG A 257 3.40 3.35 22.45
N ASN A 258 3.25 3.09 21.15
CA ASN A 258 3.32 1.73 20.65
C ASN A 258 4.77 1.24 20.85
N THR A 259 5.22 1.24 22.11
CA THR A 259 6.32 0.42 22.59
C THR A 259 5.75 -0.84 23.22
N GLY A 260 4.44 -1.11 23.08
CA GLY A 260 3.97 -2.47 23.10
C GLY A 260 4.70 -3.22 21.97
N PRO A 261 5.14 -4.47 22.18
CA PRO A 261 5.72 -5.25 21.11
C PRO A 261 4.73 -5.26 19.92
N PRO A 262 5.23 -5.21 18.67
CA PRO A 262 4.38 -5.26 17.50
C PRO A 262 3.38 -6.40 17.65
N ARG A 263 2.08 -6.06 17.66
CA ARG A 263 1.04 -7.07 17.71
C ARG A 263 1.00 -7.73 16.35
N PHE A 264 1.27 -9.02 16.28
CA PHE A 264 1.22 -9.76 15.02
C PHE A 264 -0.19 -10.34 14.81
N PRO A 265 -0.64 -10.48 13.56
CA PRO A 265 -1.91 -11.14 13.28
C PRO A 265 -1.83 -12.59 13.77
N HIS A 266 -2.85 -13.01 14.51
CA HIS A 266 -2.92 -14.38 15.02
C HIS A 266 -3.21 -15.42 13.93
N GLY A 267 -3.61 -14.98 12.74
CA GLY A 267 -3.73 -15.79 11.54
C GLY A 267 -4.54 -15.11 10.44
N LEU A 268 -4.49 -15.68 9.25
CA LEU A 268 -5.22 -15.26 8.05
C LEU A 268 -6.43 -16.16 7.83
N CYS A 269 -7.61 -15.57 7.66
CA CYS A 269 -8.81 -16.33 7.31
C CYS A 269 -9.13 -16.16 5.83
N LEU A 270 -9.37 -17.27 5.15
CA LEU A 270 -9.68 -17.33 3.72
C LEU A 270 -11.07 -17.88 3.47
N GLU A 271 -11.69 -17.50 2.35
CA GLU A 271 -12.83 -18.21 1.77
C GLU A 271 -12.57 -18.49 0.29
N LYS A 272 -13.00 -19.65 -0.20
CA LYS A 272 -12.90 -20.03 -1.60
C LYS A 272 -14.13 -19.56 -2.35
N ILE A 273 -13.93 -18.78 -3.41
CA ILE A 273 -15.01 -18.21 -4.24
C ILE A 273 -15.04 -18.77 -5.67
N ALA A 274 -13.97 -19.41 -6.14
CA ALA A 274 -13.93 -20.09 -7.43
C ALA A 274 -13.01 -21.33 -7.39
N THR A 275 -13.28 -22.31 -8.26
CA THR A 275 -12.39 -23.44 -8.53
C THR A 275 -11.41 -23.20 -9.68
N GLY A 276 -11.69 -22.20 -10.53
CA GLY A 276 -10.81 -21.82 -11.64
C GLY A 276 -9.44 -21.33 -11.16
N SER A 277 -8.43 -21.55 -11.99
CA SER A 277 -7.04 -21.17 -11.75
C SER A 277 -6.66 -19.99 -12.64
N TYR A 278 -6.14 -18.93 -12.02
CA TYR A 278 -5.82 -17.66 -12.70
C TYR A 278 -4.43 -17.19 -12.28
N ILE A 279 -3.74 -16.48 -13.18
CA ILE A 279 -2.38 -15.96 -12.98
C ILE A 279 -2.35 -14.44 -12.78
N SER A 280 -3.43 -13.75 -13.16
CA SER A 280 -3.59 -12.30 -13.03
C SER A 280 -5.03 -11.94 -12.70
N MET A 281 -5.20 -10.94 -11.84
CA MET A 281 -6.46 -10.33 -11.47
C MET A 281 -6.29 -8.82 -11.41
N VAL A 282 -7.15 -8.07 -12.11
CA VAL A 282 -7.11 -6.60 -12.13
C VAL A 282 -8.52 -6.05 -11.87
N PRO A 283 -8.72 -5.19 -10.86
CA PRO A 283 -10.02 -4.62 -10.57
C PRO A 283 -10.49 -3.74 -11.73
N HIS A 284 -11.78 -3.83 -12.05
CA HIS A 284 -12.34 -3.03 -13.12
C HIS A 284 -12.41 -1.55 -12.68
N PRO A 285 -11.94 -0.59 -13.49
CA PRO A 285 -11.70 0.80 -13.06
C PRO A 285 -12.98 1.64 -12.88
N ASP A 286 -14.16 1.05 -13.07
CA ASP A 286 -15.45 1.71 -12.80
C ASP A 286 -15.84 1.72 -11.31
N GLY A 287 -14.98 1.16 -10.44
CA GLY A 287 -15.24 1.07 -9.00
C GLY A 287 -16.27 0.01 -8.60
N SER A 288 -16.77 -0.78 -9.56
CA SER A 288 -17.70 -1.87 -9.29
C SER A 288 -17.00 -3.06 -8.62
N ASN A 289 -17.76 -4.11 -8.32
CA ASN A 289 -17.23 -5.40 -7.88
C ASN A 289 -16.77 -6.28 -9.07
N ARG A 290 -16.58 -5.72 -10.26
CA ARG A 290 -16.06 -6.45 -11.42
C ARG A 290 -14.54 -6.44 -11.43
N ALA A 291 -13.94 -7.48 -12.00
CA ALA A 291 -12.51 -7.58 -12.23
C ALA A 291 -12.22 -8.45 -13.45
N LEU A 292 -11.10 -8.20 -14.12
CA LEU A 292 -10.56 -9.13 -15.11
C LEU A 292 -9.79 -10.23 -14.39
N PHE A 293 -10.02 -11.47 -14.81
CA PHE A 293 -9.25 -12.64 -14.41
C PHE A 293 -8.67 -13.26 -15.66
N ALA A 294 -7.43 -13.72 -15.60
CA ALA A 294 -6.80 -14.36 -16.74
C ALA A 294 -6.02 -15.61 -16.38
N ASN A 295 -6.00 -16.57 -17.30
CA ASN A 295 -5.20 -17.79 -17.17
C ASN A 295 -3.92 -17.69 -18.00
N GLN A 296 -2.99 -18.60 -17.73
CA GLN A 296 -1.68 -18.64 -18.40
C GLN A 296 -1.79 -18.91 -19.92
N GLN A 297 -2.86 -19.55 -20.37
CA GLN A 297 -3.12 -19.90 -21.78
C GLN A 297 -3.60 -18.71 -22.63
N GLY A 298 -3.79 -17.52 -22.04
CA GLY A 298 -4.17 -16.31 -22.79
C GLY A 298 -5.66 -16.00 -22.82
N LYS A 299 -6.50 -16.68 -22.03
CA LYS A 299 -7.92 -16.32 -21.89
C LYS A 299 -8.11 -15.34 -20.74
N ILE A 300 -8.91 -14.31 -21.02
CA ILE A 300 -9.23 -13.22 -20.10
C ILE A 300 -10.75 -13.15 -19.96
N TRP A 301 -11.25 -13.14 -18.73
CA TRP A 301 -12.68 -13.05 -18.42
C TRP A 301 -12.99 -11.83 -17.57
N LEU A 302 -14.11 -11.19 -17.87
CA LEU A 302 -14.71 -10.19 -16.99
C LEU A 302 -15.63 -10.90 -16.00
N ALA A 303 -15.24 -10.89 -14.73
CA ALA A 303 -15.97 -11.56 -13.66
C ALA A 303 -16.64 -10.58 -12.70
N THR A 304 -17.72 -11.01 -12.06
CA THR A 304 -18.35 -10.28 -10.96
C THR A 304 -18.02 -10.96 -9.63
N ILE A 305 -17.41 -10.20 -8.71
CA ILE A 305 -16.98 -10.69 -7.39
C ILE A 305 -18.16 -10.59 -6.41
N PRO A 306 -18.59 -11.69 -5.78
CA PRO A 306 -19.72 -11.69 -4.86
C PRO A 306 -19.42 -10.84 -3.62
N ALA A 307 -20.44 -10.21 -3.03
CA ALA A 307 -20.27 -9.51 -1.76
C ALA A 307 -19.84 -10.49 -0.66
N GLN A 308 -18.97 -10.06 0.24
CA GLN A 308 -18.53 -10.91 1.35
C GLN A 308 -19.72 -11.26 2.25
N GLY A 309 -19.83 -12.55 2.60
CA GLY A 309 -20.93 -13.06 3.43
C GLY A 309 -22.23 -13.33 2.66
N ALA A 310 -22.32 -13.03 1.37
CA ALA A 310 -23.49 -13.35 0.55
C ALA A 310 -23.61 -14.83 0.18
N GLY A 311 -22.55 -15.64 0.41
CA GLY A 311 -22.51 -17.06 0.03
C GLY A 311 -22.41 -17.32 -1.47
N GLY A 312 -22.24 -16.28 -2.30
CA GLY A 312 -22.07 -16.41 -3.75
C GLY A 312 -20.65 -16.82 -4.15
N THR A 313 -20.53 -17.44 -5.32
CA THR A 313 -19.27 -17.74 -6.01
C THR A 313 -18.89 -16.65 -6.99
N LEU A 314 -17.67 -16.68 -7.52
CA LEU A 314 -17.24 -15.82 -8.61
C LEU A 314 -18.14 -16.08 -9.83
N GLU A 315 -18.73 -15.02 -10.38
CA GLU A 315 -19.58 -15.13 -11.57
C GLU A 315 -18.70 -14.87 -12.80
N VAL A 316 -18.47 -15.91 -13.60
CA VAL A 316 -17.67 -15.89 -14.82
C VAL A 316 -18.49 -16.52 -15.94
N ASP A 317 -18.55 -15.86 -17.09
CA ASP A 317 -19.08 -16.45 -18.33
C ASP A 317 -17.94 -17.15 -19.07
N GLU A 318 -17.75 -18.45 -18.82
CA GLU A 318 -16.61 -19.20 -19.37
C GLU A 318 -16.68 -19.34 -20.90
N ASP A 319 -17.89 -19.34 -21.47
CA ASP A 319 -18.15 -19.49 -22.90
C ASP A 319 -17.84 -18.21 -23.68
N ASN A 320 -17.89 -17.05 -23.02
CA ASN A 320 -17.69 -15.73 -23.63
C ASN A 320 -16.55 -14.98 -22.93
N PRO A 321 -15.27 -15.30 -23.23
CA PRO A 321 -14.15 -14.56 -22.68
C PRO A 321 -14.20 -13.09 -23.10
N PHE A 322 -13.73 -12.21 -22.22
CA PHE A 322 -13.56 -10.79 -22.52
C PHE A 322 -12.55 -10.59 -23.65
N LEU A 323 -11.47 -11.37 -23.64
CA LEU A 323 -10.46 -11.44 -24.70
C LEU A 323 -9.85 -12.86 -24.71
N ASP A 324 -9.63 -13.42 -25.89
CA ASP A 324 -8.98 -14.72 -26.09
C ASP A 324 -7.73 -14.54 -26.95
N LEU A 325 -6.55 -14.75 -26.35
CA LEU A 325 -5.23 -14.67 -26.98
C LEU A 325 -4.56 -16.05 -27.10
N THR A 326 -5.31 -17.15 -27.02
CA THR A 326 -4.72 -18.50 -27.01
C THR A 326 -3.97 -18.86 -28.30
N ASN A 327 -4.19 -18.14 -29.40
CA ASN A 327 -3.46 -18.35 -30.66
C ASN A 327 -2.10 -17.62 -30.68
N GLU A 328 -2.00 -16.49 -29.98
CA GLU A 328 -0.83 -15.62 -29.90
C GLU A 328 0.09 -16.03 -28.74
N VAL A 329 -0.51 -16.47 -27.63
CA VAL A 329 0.20 -16.84 -26.41
C VAL A 329 0.84 -18.22 -26.53
N HIS A 330 2.13 -18.29 -26.22
CA HIS A 330 2.84 -19.52 -25.93
C HIS A 330 2.82 -19.74 -24.41
N SER A 331 2.26 -20.86 -23.95
CA SER A 331 2.07 -21.15 -22.54
C SER A 331 2.73 -22.48 -22.15
N GLU A 332 3.69 -22.42 -21.24
CA GLU A 332 4.35 -23.56 -20.59
C GLU A 332 4.61 -23.22 -19.11
N ALA A 333 5.63 -23.79 -18.45
CA ALA A 333 5.88 -23.54 -17.04
C ALA A 333 6.15 -22.05 -16.74
N ASP A 334 7.11 -21.45 -17.45
CA ASP A 334 7.54 -20.05 -17.25
C ASP A 334 6.98 -19.08 -18.29
N PHE A 335 6.22 -19.59 -19.27
CA PHE A 335 5.64 -18.81 -20.36
C PHE A 335 4.13 -18.72 -20.25
N GLY A 336 3.56 -17.63 -20.74
CA GLY A 336 2.12 -17.50 -20.93
C GLY A 336 1.68 -16.06 -20.99
N LEU A 337 0.41 -15.83 -20.70
CA LEU A 337 -0.06 -14.52 -20.31
C LEU A 337 0.42 -14.24 -18.88
N MET A 338 1.21 -13.17 -18.72
CA MET A 338 1.91 -12.86 -17.48
C MET A 338 1.17 -11.83 -16.64
N SER A 339 0.61 -10.79 -17.27
CA SER A 339 -0.12 -9.74 -16.57
C SER A 339 -1.04 -8.95 -17.49
N MET A 340 -1.96 -8.21 -16.87
CA MET A 340 -2.82 -7.23 -17.53
C MET A 340 -2.78 -5.93 -16.73
N ALA A 341 -3.09 -4.81 -17.40
CA ALA A 341 -3.29 -3.53 -16.74
C ALA A 341 -4.31 -2.67 -17.50
N PHE A 342 -5.27 -2.10 -16.78
CA PHE A 342 -6.13 -1.07 -17.35
C PHE A 342 -5.36 0.25 -17.44
N HIS A 343 -5.55 0.99 -18.54
CA HIS A 343 -5.06 2.36 -18.61
C HIS A 343 -5.68 3.20 -17.46
N PRO A 344 -4.94 4.13 -16.84
CA PRO A 344 -5.50 4.99 -15.78
C PRO A 344 -6.77 5.75 -16.21
N ASN A 345 -6.85 6.12 -17.50
CA ASN A 345 -8.02 6.75 -18.13
C ASN A 345 -8.96 5.77 -18.87
N PHE A 346 -8.97 4.47 -18.53
CA PHE A 346 -9.79 3.45 -19.20
C PHE A 346 -11.27 3.83 -19.31
N SER A 347 -11.84 4.46 -18.27
CA SER A 347 -13.25 4.87 -18.29
C SER A 347 -13.58 5.86 -19.43
N GLN A 348 -12.57 6.54 -19.97
CA GLN A 348 -12.70 7.48 -21.09
C GLN A 348 -12.22 6.88 -22.41
N ASN A 349 -11.11 6.13 -22.41
CA ASN A 349 -10.44 5.69 -23.65
C ASN A 349 -10.60 4.19 -23.97
N GLY A 350 -11.09 3.37 -23.03
CA GLY A 350 -11.26 1.93 -23.22
C GLY A 350 -9.97 1.13 -23.45
N ARG A 351 -8.79 1.72 -23.19
CA ARG A 351 -7.47 1.11 -23.44
C ARG A 351 -7.02 0.22 -22.28
N PHE A 352 -6.57 -0.98 -22.58
CA PHE A 352 -5.94 -1.86 -21.60
C PHE A 352 -4.79 -2.61 -22.25
N PHE A 353 -3.92 -3.19 -21.43
CA PHE A 353 -2.67 -3.78 -21.87
C PHE A 353 -2.57 -5.21 -21.36
N ALA A 354 -1.96 -6.07 -22.17
CA ALA A 354 -1.60 -7.42 -21.80
C ALA A 354 -0.10 -7.63 -22.03
N SER A 355 0.53 -8.32 -21.09
CA SER A 355 1.91 -8.79 -21.17
C SER A 355 1.92 -10.31 -21.29
N PHE A 356 2.53 -10.84 -22.34
CA PHE A 356 2.54 -12.26 -22.62
C PHE A 356 3.77 -12.72 -23.39
N ASN A 357 4.02 -14.03 -23.37
CA ASN A 357 5.04 -14.67 -24.18
C ASN A 357 4.45 -15.26 -25.45
N CYS A 358 5.21 -15.20 -26.54
CA CYS A 358 4.86 -15.82 -27.81
C CYS A 358 6.04 -16.58 -28.40
N ASP A 359 5.76 -17.43 -29.38
CA ASP A 359 6.73 -18.24 -30.12
C ASP A 359 6.74 -17.84 -31.61
N GLU A 360 7.88 -17.38 -32.10
CA GLU A 360 8.10 -16.96 -33.49
C GLU A 360 7.80 -18.06 -34.50
N THR A 361 7.95 -19.33 -34.13
CA THR A 361 7.66 -20.47 -35.00
C THR A 361 6.16 -20.76 -35.12
N ARG A 362 5.38 -20.37 -34.11
CA ARG A 362 3.93 -20.65 -34.03
C ARG A 362 3.09 -19.48 -34.51
N TRP A 363 3.51 -18.25 -34.24
CA TRP A 363 2.78 -17.05 -34.59
C TRP A 363 3.68 -16.04 -35.34
N PRO A 364 3.43 -15.75 -36.63
CA PRO A 364 4.25 -14.83 -37.41
C PRO A 364 4.31 -13.39 -36.88
N GLY A 365 3.35 -12.97 -36.04
CA GLY A 365 3.35 -11.68 -35.35
C GLY A 365 4.29 -11.60 -34.14
N CYS A 366 4.91 -12.72 -33.76
CA CYS A 366 5.88 -12.81 -32.68
C CYS A 366 7.30 -12.43 -33.14
N ARG A 367 7.46 -11.20 -33.64
CA ARG A 367 8.76 -10.68 -34.11
C ARG A 367 9.29 -9.62 -33.16
N GLY A 368 10.58 -9.66 -32.89
CA GLY A 368 11.26 -8.65 -32.07
C GLY A 368 12.77 -8.84 -32.06
N ARG A 369 13.47 -7.76 -31.70
CA ARG A 369 14.93 -7.74 -31.49
C ARG A 369 15.30 -8.74 -30.39
N CYS A 370 16.44 -9.42 -30.54
CA CYS A 370 16.98 -10.30 -29.51
C CYS A 370 17.66 -9.47 -28.42
N SER A 371 17.40 -9.75 -27.14
CA SER A 371 18.05 -9.07 -26.00
C SER A 371 19.46 -9.58 -25.68
N CYS A 372 19.89 -10.65 -26.34
CA CYS A 372 21.29 -11.07 -26.39
C CYS A 372 21.92 -10.62 -27.71
N TYR A 373 22.84 -9.66 -27.62
CA TYR A 373 23.64 -9.22 -28.75
C TYR A 373 25.02 -8.71 -28.29
N LEU A 374 25.93 -8.47 -29.25
CA LEU A 374 27.34 -8.20 -28.97
C LEU A 374 27.58 -6.93 -28.13
N ASP A 375 26.67 -5.95 -28.23
CA ASP A 375 26.63 -4.72 -27.43
C ASP A 375 26.42 -4.97 -25.92
N VAL A 376 25.81 -6.10 -25.57
CA VAL A 376 25.62 -6.56 -24.20
C VAL A 376 26.53 -7.74 -23.82
N ASN A 377 27.62 -7.93 -24.58
CA ASN A 377 28.58 -9.04 -24.43
C ASN A 377 27.95 -10.43 -24.57
N CYS A 378 26.88 -10.56 -25.37
CA CYS A 378 26.21 -11.83 -25.59
C CYS A 378 26.14 -12.16 -27.09
N ASP A 379 26.71 -13.29 -27.49
CA ASP A 379 26.59 -13.77 -28.87
C ASP A 379 25.52 -14.87 -28.91
N PRO A 380 24.35 -14.64 -29.55
CA PRO A 380 23.29 -15.63 -29.60
C PRO A 380 23.72 -16.92 -30.31
N SER A 381 24.73 -16.90 -31.19
CA SER A 381 25.24 -18.12 -31.83
C SER A 381 26.01 -19.04 -30.88
N GLN A 382 26.46 -18.52 -29.73
CA GLN A 382 27.16 -19.27 -28.69
C GLN A 382 26.22 -19.82 -27.62
N LEU A 383 24.94 -19.42 -27.63
CA LEU A 383 23.95 -19.90 -26.69
C LEU A 383 23.50 -21.31 -27.09
N VAL A 384 23.66 -22.26 -26.18
CA VAL A 384 23.20 -23.63 -26.35
C VAL A 384 21.91 -23.79 -25.54
N SER A 385 20.77 -23.91 -26.22
CA SER A 385 19.52 -24.19 -25.53
C SER A 385 19.42 -25.69 -25.18
N PRO A 386 19.13 -26.06 -23.91
CA PRO A 386 19.05 -27.47 -23.50
C PRO A 386 17.99 -28.28 -24.24
N ASP A 387 16.94 -27.63 -24.73
CA ASP A 387 15.82 -28.21 -25.46
C ASP A 387 15.97 -28.11 -26.99
N GLY A 388 17.07 -27.53 -27.48
CA GLY A 388 17.33 -27.30 -28.90
C GLY A 388 16.57 -26.13 -29.52
N THR A 389 15.88 -25.31 -28.71
CA THR A 389 15.23 -24.06 -29.18
C THR A 389 16.27 -23.05 -29.65
N GLN A 390 15.91 -22.24 -30.64
CA GLN A 390 16.80 -21.18 -31.08
C GLN A 390 16.79 -20.04 -30.05
N PRO A 391 17.95 -19.45 -29.71
CA PRO A 391 18.01 -18.28 -28.84
C PRO A 391 17.11 -17.16 -29.36
N CYS A 392 16.38 -16.51 -28.46
CA CYS A 392 15.43 -15.47 -28.83
C CYS A 392 14.27 -15.93 -29.72
N GLN A 393 13.99 -17.23 -29.86
CA GLN A 393 12.76 -17.73 -30.51
C GLN A 393 11.50 -17.24 -29.79
N TYR A 394 11.52 -17.32 -28.45
CA TYR A 394 10.44 -16.80 -27.63
C TYR A 394 10.61 -15.29 -27.42
N LYS A 395 9.50 -14.57 -27.38
CA LYS A 395 9.50 -13.12 -27.12
C LYS A 395 8.61 -12.80 -25.93
N SER A 396 8.99 -11.81 -25.15
CA SER A 396 8.09 -11.10 -24.24
C SER A 396 7.45 -9.93 -24.98
N VAL A 397 6.13 -9.84 -24.90
CA VAL A 397 5.29 -8.88 -25.64
C VAL A 397 4.46 -8.07 -24.66
N ILE A 398 4.42 -6.76 -24.88
CA ILE A 398 3.40 -5.87 -24.30
C ILE A 398 2.57 -5.32 -25.45
N ALA A 399 1.27 -5.60 -25.43
CA ALA A 399 0.34 -5.12 -26.43
C ALA A 399 -0.81 -4.33 -25.79
N GLU A 400 -1.25 -3.29 -26.50
CA GLU A 400 -2.42 -2.49 -26.18
C GLU A 400 -3.63 -3.03 -26.94
N PHE A 401 -4.75 -3.13 -26.23
CA PHE A 401 -6.05 -3.53 -26.73
C PHE A 401 -7.09 -2.48 -26.38
N THR A 402 -8.21 -2.51 -27.11
CA THR A 402 -9.35 -1.63 -26.87
C THR A 402 -10.60 -2.48 -26.67
N VAL A 403 -11.53 -1.99 -25.84
CA VAL A 403 -12.84 -2.62 -25.70
C VAL A 403 -13.63 -2.57 -27.01
N ASN A 404 -14.53 -3.54 -27.23
CA ASN A 404 -15.44 -3.49 -28.37
C ASN A 404 -16.42 -2.32 -28.17
N ASP A 405 -16.40 -1.39 -29.11
CA ASP A 405 -17.24 -0.19 -29.08
C ASP A 405 -18.67 -0.51 -29.55
N THR A 406 -19.48 -1.03 -28.63
CA THR A 406 -20.92 -1.25 -28.86
C THR A 406 -21.78 -0.09 -28.34
N SER A 407 -21.21 0.81 -27.53
CA SER A 407 -21.84 2.05 -27.10
C SER A 407 -20.77 3.14 -27.03
N SER A 408 -20.65 3.91 -28.11
CA SER A 408 -19.64 4.95 -28.39
C SER A 408 -19.51 6.08 -27.37
N THR A 409 -20.17 5.97 -26.22
CA THR A 409 -20.18 6.94 -25.13
C THR A 409 -19.68 6.42 -23.79
N LEU A 410 -19.60 5.10 -23.54
CA LEU A 410 -19.24 4.55 -22.20
C LEU A 410 -18.41 3.24 -22.30
N PRO A 411 -17.09 3.31 -22.59
CA PRO A 411 -16.22 2.14 -22.74
C PRO A 411 -16.25 1.14 -21.57
N TYR A 412 -16.39 1.63 -20.34
CA TYR A 412 -16.39 0.82 -19.12
C TYR A 412 -17.60 -0.13 -18.97
N LEU A 413 -18.64 0.02 -19.81
CA LEU A 413 -19.78 -0.90 -19.84
C LEU A 413 -19.54 -2.11 -20.74
N SER A 414 -18.51 -2.07 -21.59
CA SER A 414 -18.24 -3.15 -22.54
C SER A 414 -17.90 -4.45 -21.81
N LYS A 415 -18.41 -5.56 -22.34
CA LYS A 415 -18.19 -6.90 -21.80
C LYS A 415 -17.22 -7.73 -22.65
N SER A 416 -16.64 -7.13 -23.68
CA SER A 416 -15.70 -7.80 -24.59
C SER A 416 -14.71 -6.80 -25.17
N ALA A 417 -13.54 -7.28 -25.58
CA ALA A 417 -12.51 -6.50 -26.23
C ALA A 417 -12.31 -6.90 -27.70
N ASN A 418 -11.70 -5.99 -28.46
CA ASN A 418 -11.25 -6.29 -29.81
C ASN A 418 -10.00 -7.18 -29.72
N PRO A 419 -9.99 -8.37 -30.33
CA PRO A 419 -8.82 -9.26 -30.30
C PRO A 419 -7.65 -8.75 -31.16
N THR A 420 -7.87 -7.75 -32.01
CA THR A 420 -6.79 -7.12 -32.77
C THR A 420 -6.02 -6.15 -31.88
N GLU A 421 -4.69 -6.29 -31.84
CA GLU A 421 -3.82 -5.33 -31.17
C GLU A 421 -4.06 -3.92 -31.72
N ALA A 422 -4.37 -2.96 -30.84
CA ALA A 422 -4.44 -1.55 -31.20
C ALA A 422 -3.03 -0.99 -31.44
N ARG A 423 -2.06 -1.44 -30.63
CA ARG A 423 -0.67 -1.02 -30.71
C ARG A 423 0.24 -2.05 -30.05
N ARG A 424 1.35 -2.39 -30.71
CA ARG A 424 2.45 -3.12 -30.07
C ARG A 424 3.29 -2.12 -29.26
N ILE A 425 3.32 -2.28 -27.94
CA ILE A 425 4.10 -1.40 -27.06
C ILE A 425 5.55 -1.85 -27.04
N LEU A 426 5.83 -3.12 -26.74
CA LEU A 426 7.18 -3.65 -26.65
C LEU A 426 7.22 -5.08 -27.16
N THR A 427 8.32 -5.46 -27.81
CA THR A 427 8.62 -6.88 -28.08
C THR A 427 10.10 -7.14 -27.92
N MET A 428 10.45 -8.06 -27.02
CA MET A 428 11.83 -8.40 -26.68
C MET A 428 12.04 -9.90 -26.81
N GLY A 429 13.01 -10.32 -27.62
CA GLY A 429 13.42 -11.71 -27.74
C GLY A 429 14.23 -12.17 -26.53
N LEU A 430 13.91 -13.36 -26.05
CA LEU A 430 14.40 -13.92 -24.79
C LEU A 430 15.53 -14.93 -25.06
N PRO A 431 16.76 -14.71 -24.56
CA PRO A 431 17.90 -15.57 -24.89
C PRO A 431 17.82 -16.96 -24.27
N PHE A 432 17.13 -17.09 -23.14
CA PHE A 432 16.82 -18.37 -22.49
C PHE A 432 15.32 -18.47 -22.22
N ASN A 433 14.90 -19.54 -21.54
CA ASN A 433 13.50 -19.94 -21.37
C ASN A 433 12.95 -19.81 -19.93
N SER A 434 13.68 -19.14 -19.05
CA SER A 434 13.35 -18.99 -17.63
C SER A 434 13.75 -17.62 -17.09
N HIS A 435 13.15 -17.23 -15.96
CA HIS A 435 13.43 -15.97 -15.25
C HIS A 435 13.09 -14.71 -16.07
N HIS A 436 11.86 -14.62 -16.58
CA HIS A 436 11.44 -13.52 -17.45
C HIS A 436 10.54 -12.49 -16.75
N GLY A 437 10.07 -12.75 -15.53
CA GLY A 437 9.07 -11.91 -14.88
C GLY A 437 7.84 -11.74 -15.76
N GLY A 438 7.56 -10.52 -16.20
CA GLY A 438 6.52 -10.23 -17.18
C GLY A 438 5.35 -9.41 -16.63
N GLN A 439 5.40 -8.99 -15.37
CA GLN A 439 4.33 -8.18 -14.81
C GLN A 439 4.35 -6.77 -15.41
N ILE A 440 3.14 -6.27 -15.72
CA ILE A 440 2.90 -4.87 -16.04
C ILE A 440 1.90 -4.28 -15.06
N LEU A 441 2.09 -3.01 -14.68
CA LEU A 441 1.15 -2.23 -13.88
C LEU A 441 1.39 -0.72 -14.08
N PHE A 442 0.41 0.10 -13.76
CA PHE A 442 0.54 1.56 -13.83
C PHE A 442 0.95 2.16 -12.49
N GLY A 443 1.89 3.10 -12.52
CA GLY A 443 2.22 3.92 -11.37
C GLY A 443 1.04 4.82 -10.99
N PRO A 444 0.53 4.77 -9.76
CA PRO A 444 -0.67 5.52 -9.38
C PRO A 444 -0.44 7.03 -9.29
N ALA A 445 0.82 7.47 -9.11
CA ALA A 445 1.17 8.89 -8.99
C ALA A 445 1.51 9.56 -10.34
N ASP A 446 2.12 8.81 -11.26
CA ASP A 446 2.66 9.33 -12.52
C ASP A 446 1.90 8.84 -13.76
N GLY A 447 1.11 7.77 -13.64
CA GLY A 447 0.38 7.18 -14.76
C GLY A 447 1.27 6.47 -15.78
N CYS A 448 2.55 6.23 -15.48
CA CYS A 448 3.46 5.50 -16.37
C CYS A 448 3.26 3.99 -16.26
N LEU A 449 3.53 3.27 -17.36
CA LEU A 449 3.51 1.81 -17.38
C LEU A 449 4.86 1.27 -16.87
N TYR A 450 4.82 0.50 -15.79
CA TYR A 450 5.98 -0.23 -15.27
C TYR A 450 5.99 -1.66 -15.81
N PHE A 451 7.16 -2.15 -16.16
CA PHE A 451 7.36 -3.51 -16.68
C PHE A 451 8.51 -4.21 -15.96
N MET A 452 8.22 -5.36 -15.37
CA MET A 452 9.13 -6.16 -14.57
C MET A 452 9.72 -7.24 -15.45
N MET A 453 11.03 -7.19 -15.68
CA MET A 453 11.76 -8.15 -16.52
C MET A 453 12.89 -8.79 -15.71
N GLY A 454 12.90 -10.11 -15.66
CA GLY A 454 13.99 -10.86 -15.05
C GLY A 454 15.25 -10.86 -15.91
N ASP A 455 16.34 -11.36 -15.34
CA ASP A 455 17.66 -11.50 -15.98
C ASP A 455 17.61 -12.41 -17.23
N GLY A 456 16.52 -13.14 -17.41
CA GLY A 456 16.28 -13.98 -18.55
C GLY A 456 17.11 -15.24 -18.57
N SER A 457 17.76 -15.60 -17.45
CA SER A 457 18.73 -16.68 -17.31
C SER A 457 18.42 -17.52 -16.07
N GLY A 458 18.01 -18.76 -16.26
CA GLY A 458 17.64 -19.64 -15.14
C GLY A 458 18.76 -19.98 -14.14
N ASP A 459 20.04 -19.79 -14.50
CA ASP A 459 21.16 -20.09 -13.61
C ASP A 459 22.20 -18.96 -13.60
N GLY A 460 22.14 -18.13 -12.57
CA GLY A 460 23.26 -17.31 -12.13
C GLY A 460 23.66 -16.18 -13.08
N ASP A 461 22.79 -15.73 -13.99
CA ASP A 461 23.03 -14.63 -14.93
C ASP A 461 24.42 -14.66 -15.57
N PRO A 462 24.72 -15.65 -16.42
CA PRO A 462 26.07 -15.87 -16.93
C PRO A 462 26.57 -14.70 -17.79
N TYR A 463 25.67 -13.88 -18.32
CA TYR A 463 26.01 -12.72 -19.13
C TYR A 463 25.97 -11.39 -18.37
N ASN A 464 25.75 -11.44 -17.05
CA ASN A 464 25.75 -10.26 -16.18
C ASN A 464 24.73 -9.19 -16.63
N PHE A 465 23.62 -9.64 -17.21
CA PHE A 465 22.58 -8.78 -17.74
C PHE A 465 21.97 -7.89 -16.67
N ALA A 466 21.73 -8.42 -15.47
CA ALA A 466 21.07 -7.69 -14.39
C ALA A 466 21.86 -6.42 -13.99
N GLN A 467 23.19 -6.50 -13.98
CA GLN A 467 24.08 -5.36 -13.72
C GLN A 467 24.43 -4.54 -14.98
N ASN A 468 24.31 -5.12 -16.18
CA ASN A 468 24.57 -4.42 -17.42
C ASN A 468 23.40 -3.49 -17.80
N LYS A 469 23.64 -2.17 -17.75
CA LYS A 469 22.65 -1.13 -18.11
C LYS A 469 22.48 -0.92 -19.61
N LYS A 470 23.27 -1.61 -20.44
CA LYS A 470 23.05 -1.76 -21.88
C LYS A 470 22.07 -2.89 -22.21
N SER A 471 21.60 -3.64 -21.21
CA SER A 471 20.57 -4.67 -21.36
C SER A 471 19.30 -4.26 -20.62
N LEU A 472 18.15 -4.66 -21.16
CA LEU A 472 16.84 -4.52 -20.51
C LEU A 472 16.44 -5.74 -19.66
N LEU A 473 17.28 -6.77 -19.59
CA LEU A 473 17.08 -7.95 -18.73
C LEU A 473 17.56 -7.67 -17.30
N GLY A 474 16.83 -8.18 -16.31
CA GLY A 474 17.06 -7.97 -14.87
C GLY A 474 16.78 -6.54 -14.43
N LYS A 475 15.70 -5.96 -14.99
CA LYS A 475 15.32 -4.55 -14.87
C LYS A 475 13.84 -4.39 -14.53
N ILE A 476 13.52 -3.29 -13.86
CA ILE A 476 12.20 -2.68 -13.94
C ILE A 476 12.30 -1.50 -14.91
N MET A 477 11.47 -1.52 -15.93
CA MET A 477 11.34 -0.46 -16.92
C MET A 477 10.15 0.43 -16.62
N ARG A 478 10.20 1.70 -17.02
CA ARG A 478 9.12 2.68 -16.88
C ARG A 478 8.90 3.43 -18.18
N LEU A 479 7.70 3.29 -18.75
CA LEU A 479 7.35 3.70 -20.11
C LEU A 479 6.17 4.69 -20.10
N ASP A 480 6.19 5.68 -21.00
CA ASP A 480 5.04 6.53 -21.30
C ASP A 480 4.30 5.98 -22.54
N VAL A 481 3.08 5.47 -22.31
CA VAL A 481 2.24 4.87 -23.36
C VAL A 481 1.18 5.84 -23.89
N ASP A 482 1.07 7.05 -23.36
CA ASP A 482 0.11 8.05 -23.82
C ASP A 482 0.62 8.85 -25.01
N ARG A 483 1.95 9.02 -25.11
CA ARG A 483 2.57 9.67 -26.26
C ARG A 483 3.06 8.65 -27.29
N MET A 484 2.64 8.81 -28.53
CA MET A 484 3.23 8.09 -29.66
C MET A 484 4.49 8.81 -30.13
N PRO A 485 5.68 8.20 -30.02
CA PRO A 485 6.90 8.77 -30.58
C PRO A 485 6.87 8.80 -32.11
N SER A 486 7.62 9.71 -32.72
CA SER A 486 7.86 9.68 -34.16
C SER A 486 8.84 8.56 -34.55
N ALA A 487 8.89 8.20 -35.84
CA ALA A 487 9.84 7.19 -36.31
C ALA A 487 11.30 7.64 -36.10
N GLU A 488 11.55 8.95 -36.19
CA GLU A 488 12.85 9.56 -35.91
C GLU A 488 13.20 9.43 -34.42
N GLU A 489 12.27 9.72 -33.50
CA GLU A 489 12.51 9.56 -32.06
C GLU A 489 12.78 8.10 -31.67
N ILE A 490 12.05 7.14 -32.27
CA ILE A 490 12.30 5.71 -32.07
C ILE A 490 13.71 5.34 -32.52
N ALA A 491 14.15 5.84 -33.68
CA ALA A 491 15.46 5.52 -34.24
C ALA A 491 16.62 6.22 -33.49
N GLU A 492 16.42 7.48 -33.07
CA GLU A 492 17.43 8.26 -32.33
C GLU A 492 17.70 7.69 -30.93
N LEU A 493 16.67 7.20 -30.25
CA LEU A 493 16.77 6.62 -28.91
C LEU A 493 16.91 5.10 -28.90
N ASP A 494 16.97 4.45 -30.07
CA ASP A 494 17.04 2.99 -30.25
C ASP A 494 15.97 2.24 -29.43
N LEU A 495 14.73 2.74 -29.44
CA LEU A 495 13.65 2.21 -28.60
C LEU A 495 13.22 0.79 -29.02
N TRP A 496 12.88 -0.03 -28.03
CA TRP A 496 12.41 -1.40 -28.23
C TRP A 496 10.97 -1.55 -28.72
N GLY A 497 10.26 -0.44 -28.88
CA GLY A 497 8.89 -0.45 -29.38
C GLY A 497 8.25 0.91 -29.43
N ASN A 498 6.92 0.92 -29.48
CA ASN A 498 6.15 2.12 -29.69
C ASN A 498 5.67 2.66 -28.33
N TYR A 499 6.51 3.46 -27.67
CA TYR A 499 6.25 4.20 -26.44
C TYR A 499 7.24 5.37 -26.34
N SER A 500 6.97 6.34 -25.47
CA SER A 500 7.92 7.41 -25.15
C SER A 500 8.63 7.15 -23.83
N ILE A 501 9.75 7.82 -23.60
CA ILE A 501 10.49 7.77 -22.33
C ILE A 501 10.06 8.92 -21.43
N PRO A 502 9.60 8.65 -20.19
CA PRO A 502 9.33 9.70 -19.22
C PRO A 502 10.55 10.60 -18.99
N SER A 503 10.33 11.92 -18.92
CA SER A 503 11.42 12.91 -18.87
C SER A 503 12.34 12.77 -17.66
N ASP A 504 11.86 12.15 -16.60
CA ASP A 504 12.54 11.93 -15.34
C ASP A 504 13.06 10.49 -15.17
N ASN A 505 13.12 9.68 -16.22
CA ASN A 505 13.83 8.39 -16.15
C ASN A 505 15.33 8.59 -15.90
N PRO A 506 15.99 7.73 -15.10
CA PRO A 506 17.39 7.88 -14.70
C PRO A 506 18.39 8.09 -15.84
N TYR A 507 18.20 7.38 -16.96
CA TYR A 507 19.19 7.31 -18.05
C TYR A 507 18.71 7.92 -19.36
N LYS A 508 17.66 8.75 -19.32
CA LYS A 508 17.08 9.34 -20.54
C LYS A 508 18.09 10.09 -21.42
N GLU A 509 19.06 10.76 -20.80
CA GLU A 509 20.05 11.59 -21.49
C GLU A 509 21.39 10.85 -21.74
N ASP A 510 21.50 9.59 -21.29
CA ASP A 510 22.71 8.79 -21.47
C ASP A 510 22.58 7.97 -22.75
N THR A 511 23.38 8.30 -23.76
CA THR A 511 23.32 7.64 -25.07
C THR A 511 23.92 6.24 -25.08
N GLU A 512 24.63 5.85 -24.01
CA GLU A 512 25.27 4.54 -23.90
C GLU A 512 24.41 3.53 -23.14
N LEU A 513 23.38 3.99 -22.42
CA LEU A 513 22.54 3.17 -21.54
C LEU A 513 21.09 3.19 -22.02
N HIS A 514 20.31 2.17 -21.62
CA HIS A 514 18.92 2.12 -22.03
C HIS A 514 18.02 3.08 -21.23
N PRO A 515 17.31 4.01 -21.91
CA PRO A 515 16.54 5.06 -21.26
C PRO A 515 15.24 4.56 -20.58
N GLU A 516 14.82 3.32 -20.86
CA GLU A 516 13.66 2.66 -20.26
C GLU A 516 13.89 2.29 -18.78
N ILE A 517 15.14 2.08 -18.37
CA ILE A 517 15.47 1.50 -17.07
C ILE A 517 15.10 2.45 -15.94
N TRP A 518 14.25 1.96 -15.03
CA TRP A 518 13.91 2.61 -13.76
C TRP A 518 14.73 2.09 -12.59
N ALA A 519 14.93 0.77 -12.55
CA ALA A 519 15.65 0.02 -11.52
C ALA A 519 16.34 -1.20 -12.15
N TYR A 520 17.41 -1.68 -11.54
CA TYR A 520 18.23 -2.76 -12.09
C TYR A 520 18.82 -3.66 -11.01
N GLY A 521 19.44 -4.76 -11.43
CA GLY A 521 20.06 -5.72 -10.53
C GLY A 521 19.04 -6.63 -9.86
N LEU A 522 18.00 -7.04 -10.60
CA LEU A 522 16.94 -7.96 -10.18
C LEU A 522 17.11 -9.31 -10.90
N SER A 523 16.72 -10.42 -10.27
CA SER A 523 16.82 -11.75 -10.89
C SER A 523 15.55 -12.13 -11.64
N ASN A 524 14.42 -12.24 -10.97
CA ASN A 524 13.13 -12.58 -11.54
C ASN A 524 11.99 -11.92 -10.74
N PRO A 525 11.78 -10.60 -10.92
CA PRO A 525 10.74 -9.83 -10.22
C PRO A 525 9.34 -10.31 -10.64
N TRP A 526 8.73 -11.17 -9.83
CA TRP A 526 7.54 -11.93 -10.21
C TRP A 526 6.24 -11.15 -10.00
N ARG A 527 5.95 -10.70 -8.77
CA ARG A 527 4.85 -9.78 -8.49
C ARG A 527 5.26 -8.64 -7.60
N CYS A 528 4.83 -7.48 -8.04
CA CYS A 528 4.97 -6.21 -7.39
C CYS A 528 3.62 -5.50 -7.28
N SER A 529 3.55 -4.57 -6.36
CA SER A 529 2.41 -3.69 -6.16
C SER A 529 2.82 -2.36 -5.56
N PHE A 530 2.10 -1.31 -5.94
CA PHE A 530 2.13 -0.05 -5.20
C PHE A 530 1.18 -0.13 -4.00
N ASP A 531 1.58 0.45 -2.88
CA ASP A 531 0.67 0.67 -1.77
C ASP A 531 -0.38 1.72 -2.16
N SER A 532 -1.65 1.31 -2.16
CA SER A 532 -2.77 2.18 -2.57
C SER A 532 -2.98 3.41 -1.67
N GLN A 533 -2.35 3.47 -0.50
CA GLN A 533 -2.36 4.67 0.37
C GLN A 533 -1.03 5.43 0.41
N ARG A 534 0.06 4.81 -0.03
CA ARG A 534 1.40 5.40 -0.05
C ARG A 534 2.03 5.10 -1.40
N SER A 535 1.67 5.89 -2.40
CA SER A 535 2.05 5.65 -3.80
C SER A 535 3.57 5.56 -4.05
N SER A 536 4.41 6.01 -3.12
CA SER A 536 5.87 5.85 -3.17
C SER A 536 6.36 4.46 -2.75
N TYR A 537 5.54 3.66 -2.07
CA TYR A 537 5.88 2.29 -1.67
C TYR A 537 5.57 1.34 -2.81
N PHE A 538 6.59 1.07 -3.61
CA PHE A 538 6.54 0.09 -4.69
C PHE A 538 7.24 -1.19 -4.24
N MET A 539 6.48 -2.20 -3.82
CA MET A 539 7.04 -3.47 -3.34
C MET A 539 7.15 -4.47 -4.47
N CYS A 540 8.24 -5.23 -4.55
CA CYS A 540 8.42 -6.34 -5.48
C CYS A 540 8.88 -7.59 -4.74
N GLY A 541 8.27 -8.74 -5.03
CA GLY A 541 8.89 -10.03 -4.74
C GLY A 541 9.83 -10.40 -5.89
N ASP A 542 11.11 -10.58 -5.59
CA ASP A 542 12.13 -11.02 -6.53
C ASP A 542 12.56 -12.45 -6.20
N VAL A 543 12.47 -13.35 -7.18
CA VAL A 543 12.77 -14.77 -6.98
C VAL A 543 14.27 -14.96 -7.08
N GLY A 544 14.87 -15.46 -6.01
CA GLY A 544 16.31 -15.73 -5.98
C GLY A 544 16.68 -17.07 -6.63
N GLN A 545 17.96 -17.43 -6.55
CA GLN A 545 18.50 -18.57 -7.28
C GLN A 545 18.41 -19.90 -6.53
N ASN A 546 19.08 -20.01 -5.37
CA ASN A 546 19.33 -21.30 -4.71
C ASN A 546 19.16 -21.25 -3.18
N ARG A 547 19.19 -20.06 -2.58
CA ARG A 547 19.39 -19.89 -1.14
C ARG A 547 18.43 -18.91 -0.51
N TYR A 548 18.04 -17.85 -1.21
CA TYR A 548 17.32 -16.74 -0.60
C TYR A 548 16.23 -16.19 -1.52
N GLU A 549 15.09 -15.91 -0.93
CA GLU A 549 13.93 -15.29 -1.55
C GLU A 549 13.71 -13.88 -1.00
N GLU A 550 13.34 -12.91 -1.82
CA GLU A 550 13.42 -11.51 -1.42
C GLU A 550 12.22 -10.62 -1.77
N VAL A 551 12.00 -9.61 -0.93
CA VAL A 551 11.04 -8.53 -1.14
C VAL A 551 11.76 -7.19 -1.01
N ASP A 552 11.64 -6.38 -2.04
CA ASP A 552 12.32 -5.10 -2.20
C ASP A 552 11.35 -3.93 -2.24
N ILE A 553 11.79 -2.78 -1.73
CA ILE A 553 11.15 -1.49 -2.00
C ILE A 553 11.86 -0.87 -3.20
N ILE A 554 11.16 -0.82 -4.33
CA ILE A 554 11.72 -0.34 -5.58
C ILE A 554 11.78 1.19 -5.62
N THR A 555 12.97 1.71 -5.75
CA THR A 555 13.27 3.14 -5.95
C THR A 555 13.89 3.43 -7.30
N LYS A 556 13.75 4.68 -7.75
CA LYS A 556 14.43 5.22 -8.93
C LYS A 556 15.94 5.00 -8.85
N ASP A 557 16.55 4.52 -9.94
CA ASP A 557 17.98 4.23 -10.06
C ASP A 557 18.50 3.21 -9.02
N GLY A 558 17.59 2.43 -8.40
CA GLY A 558 17.95 1.42 -7.42
C GLY A 558 18.67 0.23 -8.07
N ASN A 559 19.75 -0.22 -7.43
CA ASN A 559 20.47 -1.46 -7.77
C ASN A 559 20.18 -2.51 -6.69
N TYR A 560 19.49 -3.60 -7.01
CA TYR A 560 19.13 -4.66 -6.04
C TYR A 560 20.20 -5.75 -5.92
N GLY A 561 21.35 -5.54 -6.57
CA GLY A 561 22.57 -6.31 -6.31
C GLY A 561 22.69 -7.61 -7.08
N TRP A 562 21.60 -8.18 -7.60
CA TRP A 562 21.70 -9.35 -8.47
C TRP A 562 22.49 -8.98 -9.73
N ARG A 563 23.53 -9.71 -10.11
CA ARG A 563 23.91 -11.07 -9.69
C ARG A 563 25.07 -11.18 -8.72
N VAL A 564 25.56 -10.07 -8.19
CA VAL A 564 26.65 -10.03 -7.22
C VAL A 564 26.16 -10.51 -5.84
N TYR A 565 24.89 -10.26 -5.56
CA TYR A 565 24.21 -10.67 -4.34
C TYR A 565 22.92 -11.42 -4.66
N GLU A 566 22.63 -12.47 -3.90
CA GLU A 566 21.35 -13.16 -3.80
C GLU A 566 20.75 -12.82 -2.42
N GLY A 567 19.81 -11.87 -2.38
CA GLY A 567 19.44 -11.21 -1.14
C GLY A 567 20.66 -10.62 -0.42
N PRO A 568 20.89 -10.94 0.86
CA PRO A 568 22.04 -10.42 1.60
C PRO A 568 23.35 -11.21 1.34
N LEU A 569 23.32 -12.26 0.52
CA LEU A 569 24.43 -13.19 0.35
C LEU A 569 25.24 -12.86 -0.89
N LEU A 570 26.57 -12.86 -0.79
CA LEU A 570 27.42 -12.84 -1.98
C LEU A 570 27.15 -14.09 -2.84
N TYR A 571 26.97 -13.88 -4.13
CA TYR A 571 26.74 -14.92 -5.12
C TYR A 571 27.92 -15.00 -6.08
N THR A 572 28.39 -16.21 -6.34
CA THR A 572 29.43 -16.50 -7.34
C THR A 572 28.81 -17.42 -8.38
N PRO A 573 28.78 -17.01 -9.65
CA PRO A 573 28.18 -17.82 -10.70
C PRO A 573 29.02 -19.06 -11.00
N PRO A 574 28.40 -20.11 -11.55
CA PRO A 574 29.15 -21.21 -12.14
C PRO A 574 30.00 -20.78 -13.35
N ASP A 575 29.47 -19.87 -14.17
CA ASP A 575 30.13 -19.34 -15.37
C ASP A 575 29.82 -17.84 -15.58
N SER A 576 30.70 -17.12 -16.27
CA SER A 576 30.56 -15.67 -16.50
C SER A 576 31.10 -15.21 -17.87
N PRO A 577 30.61 -15.76 -19.00
CA PRO A 577 31.07 -15.40 -20.33
C PRO A 577 30.80 -13.94 -20.71
N GLY A 578 29.72 -13.33 -20.20
CA GLY A 578 29.44 -11.90 -20.42
C GLY A 578 30.21 -10.95 -19.50
N GLY A 579 31.11 -11.48 -18.68
CA GLY A 579 31.92 -10.74 -17.72
C GLY A 579 31.37 -10.80 -16.31
N SER A 580 32.02 -10.07 -15.39
CA SER A 580 31.64 -10.02 -13.98
C SER A 580 31.66 -8.59 -13.45
N THR A 581 30.78 -8.31 -12.50
CA THR A 581 30.75 -7.06 -11.76
C THR A 581 31.48 -7.25 -10.42
N PRO A 582 32.58 -6.52 -10.14
CA PRO A 582 33.23 -6.55 -8.84
C PRO A 582 32.29 -6.11 -7.71
N LYS A 583 32.32 -6.79 -6.57
CA LYS A 583 31.47 -6.41 -5.43
C LYS A 583 31.65 -4.96 -4.96
N ASP A 584 32.88 -4.44 -5.06
CA ASP A 584 33.23 -3.11 -4.58
C ASP A 584 32.87 -2.01 -5.61
N SER A 585 32.37 -2.38 -6.80
CA SER A 585 31.92 -1.43 -7.83
C SER A 585 30.41 -1.15 -7.80
N ILE A 586 29.67 -1.77 -6.87
CA ILE A 586 28.22 -1.56 -6.71
C ILE A 586 27.88 -1.12 -5.29
N ASN A 587 26.77 -0.40 -5.15
CA ASN A 587 26.17 -0.08 -3.86
C ASN A 587 24.74 -0.66 -3.84
N PRO A 588 24.57 -1.95 -3.46
CA PRO A 588 23.29 -2.62 -3.54
C PRO A 588 22.32 -2.10 -2.47
N ILE A 589 21.05 -2.00 -2.84
CA ILE A 589 19.92 -1.88 -1.94
C ILE A 589 19.51 -3.30 -1.59
N PHE A 590 19.65 -3.67 -0.32
CA PHE A 590 19.27 -5.00 0.16
C PHE A 590 17.77 -5.10 0.43
N PRO A 591 17.21 -6.32 0.34
CA PRO A 591 15.79 -6.53 0.53
C PRO A 591 15.33 -6.18 1.94
N VAL A 592 14.12 -5.64 2.02
CA VAL A 592 13.51 -5.25 3.30
C VAL A 592 12.93 -6.45 4.05
N MET A 593 12.59 -7.51 3.31
CA MET A 593 12.13 -8.80 3.84
C MET A 593 12.57 -9.92 2.91
N GLY A 594 12.65 -11.14 3.42
CA GLY A 594 13.01 -12.30 2.60
C GLY A 594 13.24 -13.53 3.48
N TYR A 595 13.37 -14.73 2.93
CA TYR A 595 13.59 -15.99 3.67
C TYR A 595 14.61 -16.89 2.99
N PHE A 596 15.28 -17.74 3.77
CA PHE A 596 16.12 -18.78 3.19
C PHE A 596 15.28 -19.94 2.68
N HIS A 597 15.75 -20.60 1.62
CA HIS A 597 15.11 -21.83 1.13
C HIS A 597 15.02 -22.92 2.17
N SER A 598 16.01 -22.98 3.07
CA SER A 598 16.07 -23.92 4.19
C SER A 598 15.11 -23.58 5.34
N ASP A 599 14.48 -22.41 5.36
CA ASP A 599 13.59 -22.00 6.45
C ASP A 599 12.22 -22.68 6.39
N LEU A 600 11.81 -23.14 5.20
CA LEU A 600 10.58 -23.91 5.00
C LEU A 600 10.87 -25.42 5.13
N ASN A 601 9.80 -26.20 5.42
CA ASN A 601 9.78 -27.62 5.80
C ASN A 601 10.72 -28.55 5.00
N ASN A 602 10.78 -29.86 5.29
CA ASN A 602 11.69 -30.83 4.63
C ASN A 602 11.76 -30.83 3.07
N ASN A 603 10.80 -30.22 2.36
CA ASN A 603 10.83 -30.05 0.90
C ASN A 603 11.47 -28.72 0.43
N GLY A 604 11.92 -27.86 1.36
CA GLY A 604 12.41 -26.51 1.09
C GLY A 604 11.30 -25.49 0.80
N SER A 605 11.70 -24.28 0.45
CA SER A 605 10.85 -23.32 -0.26
C SER A 605 10.95 -23.50 -1.77
N ALA A 606 10.06 -22.84 -2.51
CA ALA A 606 10.07 -22.86 -3.96
C ALA A 606 10.57 -21.55 -4.55
N ALA A 607 9.75 -20.51 -4.43
CA ALA A 607 9.95 -19.22 -5.05
C ALA A 607 8.99 -18.24 -4.38
N ILE A 608 9.44 -17.02 -4.10
CA ILE A 608 8.55 -15.98 -3.59
C ILE A 608 7.59 -15.51 -4.67
N ILE A 609 6.34 -15.30 -4.28
CA ILE A 609 5.32 -14.80 -5.22
C ILE A 609 5.20 -13.28 -5.18
N GLY A 610 5.63 -12.62 -4.11
CA GLY A 610 5.28 -11.22 -3.82
C GLY A 610 3.86 -11.08 -3.29
N GLY A 611 3.29 -9.88 -3.34
CA GLY A 611 1.90 -9.65 -2.92
C GLY A 611 1.51 -8.18 -2.77
N TYR A 612 0.73 -7.84 -1.73
CA TYR A 612 0.09 -6.53 -1.58
C TYR A 612 0.12 -6.02 -0.14
N PHE A 613 0.17 -4.71 0.02
CA PHE A 613 -0.25 -4.07 1.27
C PHE A 613 -1.75 -4.28 1.47
N TYR A 614 -2.12 -4.89 2.58
CA TYR A 614 -3.52 -5.12 2.90
C TYR A 614 -4.17 -3.79 3.35
N ARG A 615 -5.01 -3.23 2.48
CA ARG A 615 -5.71 -1.94 2.72
C ARG A 615 -7.22 -2.07 2.89
N SER A 616 -7.76 -3.30 2.92
CA SER A 616 -9.17 -3.55 3.24
C SER A 616 -9.47 -3.34 4.73
N ARG A 617 -10.71 -2.94 5.00
CA ARG A 617 -11.26 -2.81 6.36
C ARG A 617 -11.82 -4.12 6.93
N THR A 618 -11.83 -5.19 6.13
CA THR A 618 -12.35 -6.52 6.47
C THR A 618 -11.55 -7.15 7.61
N ASP A 619 -10.23 -7.22 7.46
CA ASP A 619 -9.32 -7.65 8.53
C ASP A 619 -8.46 -6.47 9.02
N ARG A 620 -8.89 -5.85 10.11
CA ARG A 620 -8.16 -4.73 10.72
C ARG A 620 -6.79 -5.10 11.28
N CYS A 621 -6.53 -6.38 11.57
CA CYS A 621 -5.24 -6.79 12.13
C CYS A 621 -4.15 -6.77 11.05
N LEU A 622 -4.55 -7.00 9.80
CA LEU A 622 -3.67 -7.01 8.64
C LEU A 622 -3.53 -5.64 7.99
N TYR A 623 -4.40 -4.69 8.32
CA TYR A 623 -4.37 -3.35 7.75
C TYR A 623 -2.98 -2.72 7.86
N GLY A 624 -2.44 -2.29 6.72
CA GLY A 624 -1.11 -1.68 6.60
C GLY A 624 0.06 -2.66 6.55
N ARG A 625 -0.20 -3.97 6.58
CA ARG A 625 0.85 -5.00 6.44
C ARG A 625 0.99 -5.46 5.01
N TYR A 626 2.21 -5.76 4.61
CA TYR A 626 2.49 -6.37 3.30
C TYR A 626 2.34 -7.89 3.39
N LEU A 627 1.43 -8.46 2.62
CA LEU A 627 1.24 -9.91 2.53
C LEU A 627 2.06 -10.46 1.37
N PHE A 628 2.77 -11.55 1.60
CA PHE A 628 3.50 -12.30 0.57
C PHE A 628 3.54 -13.79 0.92
N ALA A 629 3.81 -14.64 -0.07
CA ALA A 629 3.79 -16.09 0.09
C ALA A 629 4.85 -16.78 -0.77
N ASP A 630 5.09 -18.05 -0.43
CA ASP A 630 5.87 -18.98 -1.24
C ASP A 630 4.96 -19.72 -2.24
N LEU A 631 5.50 -20.03 -3.43
CA LEU A 631 4.81 -20.73 -4.52
C LEU A 631 4.12 -22.02 -4.06
N TYR A 632 4.71 -22.82 -3.16
CA TYR A 632 4.10 -24.07 -2.70
C TYR A 632 2.88 -23.87 -1.79
N GLY A 633 2.53 -22.62 -1.47
CA GLY A 633 1.32 -22.29 -0.72
C GLY A 633 1.31 -22.79 0.71
N ALA A 634 2.45 -23.26 1.23
CA ALA A 634 2.61 -23.75 2.60
C ALA A 634 2.90 -22.62 3.60
N ALA A 635 3.39 -21.48 3.13
CA ALA A 635 3.79 -20.35 3.96
C ALA A 635 3.30 -19.02 3.38
N ILE A 636 2.72 -18.20 4.26
CA ILE A 636 2.30 -16.83 4.01
C ILE A 636 2.89 -15.99 5.14
N TRP A 637 3.38 -14.81 4.82
CA TRP A 637 3.94 -13.86 5.78
C TRP A 637 3.18 -12.53 5.75
N ALA A 638 3.24 -11.84 6.88
CA ALA A 638 2.86 -10.44 7.00
C ALA A 638 4.09 -9.61 7.40
N GLY A 639 4.48 -8.69 6.52
CA GLY A 639 5.46 -7.65 6.74
C GLY A 639 4.85 -6.46 7.48
N THR A 640 5.47 -6.05 8.58
CA THR A 640 5.07 -4.87 9.35
C THR A 640 6.23 -3.89 9.41
N GLU A 641 5.98 -2.65 9.01
CA GLU A 641 6.98 -1.59 9.06
C GLU A 641 7.11 -1.03 10.47
N ILE A 642 8.33 -1.00 11.01
CA ILE A 642 8.57 -0.60 12.39
C ILE A 642 9.91 0.15 12.50
N PRO A 643 9.91 1.44 12.88
CA PRO A 643 8.75 2.33 13.00
C PRO A 643 8.00 2.52 11.68
N GLU A 644 6.76 3.02 11.74
CA GLU A 644 6.01 3.40 10.54
C GLU A 644 6.79 4.44 9.70
N ASP A 645 6.73 4.28 8.38
CA ASP A 645 7.45 5.09 7.38
C ASP A 645 8.99 5.11 7.51
N SER A 646 9.58 4.13 8.20
CA SER A 646 11.04 4.03 8.36
C SER A 646 11.76 3.27 7.24
N GLY A 647 11.02 2.59 6.36
CA GLY A 647 11.54 1.62 5.40
C GLY A 647 11.99 0.29 6.02
N ASN A 648 11.94 0.13 7.34
CA ASN A 648 12.39 -1.08 8.03
C ASN A 648 11.22 -2.01 8.35
N PHE A 649 11.32 -3.26 7.90
CA PHE A 649 10.25 -4.23 8.03
C PHE A 649 10.63 -5.39 8.95
N VAL A 650 9.65 -5.83 9.74
CA VAL A 650 9.66 -7.11 10.45
C VAL A 650 8.61 -8.00 9.83
N LYS A 651 9.02 -9.16 9.32
CA LYS A 651 8.10 -10.17 8.80
C LYS A 651 7.76 -11.21 9.86
N VAL A 652 6.53 -11.73 9.81
CA VAL A 652 6.10 -12.89 10.60
C VAL A 652 5.33 -13.84 9.70
N GLN A 653 5.67 -15.14 9.79
CA GLN A 653 4.89 -16.18 9.13
C GLN A 653 3.55 -16.32 9.86
N ILE A 654 2.45 -16.21 9.12
CA ILE A 654 1.11 -16.21 9.69
C ILE A 654 0.43 -17.56 9.43
N PRO A 655 -0.16 -18.20 10.44
CA PRO A 655 -0.98 -19.38 10.18
C PRO A 655 -2.22 -18.96 9.40
N PHE A 656 -2.68 -19.78 8.46
CA PHE A 656 -3.85 -19.48 7.66
C PHE A 656 -4.82 -20.66 7.63
N ARG A 657 -6.12 -20.35 7.56
CA ARG A 657 -7.21 -21.34 7.53
C ARG A 657 -8.29 -20.88 6.57
N CYS A 658 -9.05 -21.83 6.05
CA CYS A 658 -10.29 -21.53 5.36
C CYS A 658 -11.48 -21.56 6.31
N ALA A 659 -12.46 -20.68 6.07
CA ALA A 659 -13.73 -20.61 6.79
C ALA A 659 -14.65 -21.80 6.45
N ALA A 660 -14.30 -23.00 6.94
CA ALA A 660 -14.86 -24.29 6.53
C ALA A 660 -16.40 -24.38 6.45
N HIS A 661 -17.14 -23.71 7.34
CA HIS A 661 -18.61 -23.77 7.38
C HIS A 661 -19.32 -22.57 6.76
N SER A 662 -18.60 -21.56 6.28
CA SER A 662 -19.19 -20.35 5.68
C SER A 662 -18.57 -19.95 4.35
N SER A 663 -17.57 -20.68 3.88
CA SER A 663 -16.97 -20.48 2.56
C SER A 663 -17.99 -20.84 1.48
N PRO A 664 -18.20 -20.01 0.44
CA PRO A 664 -19.13 -20.31 -0.66
C PRO A 664 -18.85 -21.67 -1.32
N ILE A 665 -17.57 -21.97 -1.54
CA ILE A 665 -17.11 -23.29 -1.98
C ILE A 665 -16.39 -23.94 -0.80
N PRO A 666 -16.71 -25.20 -0.44
CA PRO A 666 -15.99 -25.93 0.59
C PRO A 666 -14.49 -26.02 0.26
N CYS A 667 -13.66 -25.64 1.23
CA CYS A 667 -12.22 -25.78 1.08
C CYS A 667 -11.80 -27.23 1.36
N THR A 668 -10.98 -27.80 0.49
CA THR A 668 -10.27 -29.04 0.78
C THR A 668 -9.10 -28.74 1.70
N THR A 669 -8.79 -29.69 2.57
CA THR A 669 -7.64 -29.62 3.48
C THR A 669 -6.65 -30.70 3.09
N LEU A 670 -5.35 -30.39 3.14
CA LEU A 670 -4.30 -31.38 2.92
C LEU A 670 -4.44 -32.52 3.94
N LEU A 671 -4.34 -33.77 3.46
CA LEU A 671 -4.50 -34.97 4.28
C LEU A 671 -3.59 -34.92 5.52
N GLY A 672 -4.18 -35.07 6.71
CA GLY A 672 -3.46 -35.01 7.99
C GLY A 672 -3.09 -33.61 8.46
N SER A 673 -3.55 -32.54 7.80
CA SER A 673 -3.31 -31.15 8.20
C SER A 673 -4.61 -30.34 8.33
N SER A 674 -4.51 -29.16 8.96
CA SER A 674 -5.59 -28.17 9.02
C SER A 674 -5.45 -27.04 7.98
N PHE A 675 -4.45 -27.14 7.09
CA PHE A 675 -4.18 -26.14 6.07
C PHE A 675 -5.11 -26.33 4.86
N PRO A 676 -5.65 -25.23 4.31
CA PRO A 676 -6.36 -25.32 3.04
C PRO A 676 -5.38 -25.78 1.95
N GLU A 677 -5.85 -26.66 1.08
CA GLU A 677 -5.10 -27.13 -0.08
C GLU A 677 -5.13 -26.04 -1.16
N LEU A 678 -4.23 -25.07 -1.03
CA LEU A 678 -4.08 -23.99 -2.01
C LEU A 678 -3.45 -24.51 -3.31
N GLY A 679 -2.62 -25.54 -3.23
CA GLY A 679 -1.76 -25.96 -4.34
C GLY A 679 -0.66 -24.93 -4.59
N TYR A 680 -0.33 -24.67 -5.86
CA TYR A 680 0.63 -23.63 -6.22
C TYR A 680 -0.04 -22.26 -6.22
N ILE A 681 0.50 -21.30 -5.47
CA ILE A 681 0.07 -19.90 -5.51
C ILE A 681 0.74 -19.24 -6.71
N TYR A 682 -0.02 -18.82 -7.70
CA TYR A 682 0.52 -18.12 -8.87
C TYR A 682 0.67 -16.62 -8.63
N SER A 683 -0.28 -16.02 -7.91
CA SER A 683 -0.30 -14.58 -7.71
C SER A 683 -1.24 -14.16 -6.59
N PHE A 684 -1.18 -12.87 -6.27
CA PHE A 684 -2.19 -12.18 -5.49
C PHE A 684 -2.99 -11.22 -6.38
N GLY A 685 -4.19 -10.84 -5.94
CA GLY A 685 -5.01 -9.80 -6.56
C GLY A 685 -5.62 -8.87 -5.51
N GLU A 686 -6.08 -7.70 -5.95
CA GLU A 686 -6.77 -6.72 -5.11
C GLU A 686 -8.07 -6.27 -5.82
N ASP A 687 -9.20 -6.22 -5.12
CA ASP A 687 -10.44 -5.64 -5.67
C ASP A 687 -10.57 -4.13 -5.38
N ASN A 688 -11.61 -3.49 -5.92
CA ASN A 688 -11.87 -2.06 -5.66
C ASN A 688 -12.16 -1.72 -4.18
N ARG A 689 -12.48 -2.72 -3.34
CA ARG A 689 -12.64 -2.55 -1.89
C ARG A 689 -11.35 -2.81 -1.11
N LYS A 690 -10.25 -3.05 -1.83
CA LYS A 690 -8.93 -3.37 -1.29
C LYS A 690 -8.86 -4.72 -0.58
N ASP A 691 -9.86 -5.58 -0.82
CA ASP A 691 -9.79 -6.97 -0.37
C ASP A 691 -8.71 -7.68 -1.19
N VAL A 692 -7.86 -8.44 -0.51
CA VAL A 692 -6.77 -9.21 -1.14
C VAL A 692 -7.25 -10.62 -1.45
N PHE A 693 -6.81 -11.13 -2.60
CA PHE A 693 -7.11 -12.45 -3.13
C PHE A 693 -5.81 -13.23 -3.37
N ILE A 694 -5.87 -14.53 -3.15
CA ILE A 694 -4.83 -15.49 -3.52
C ILE A 694 -5.34 -16.26 -4.73
N LEU A 695 -4.60 -16.22 -5.83
CA LEU A 695 -4.86 -16.96 -7.05
C LEU A 695 -3.95 -18.19 -7.06
N ALA A 696 -4.54 -19.38 -6.99
CA ALA A 696 -3.79 -20.61 -6.86
C ALA A 696 -4.39 -21.74 -7.72
N THR A 697 -3.64 -22.82 -7.94
CA THR A 697 -4.17 -24.01 -8.64
C THR A 697 -5.39 -24.61 -7.95
N GLY A 698 -5.46 -24.48 -6.62
CA GLY A 698 -6.60 -24.90 -5.82
C GLY A 698 -7.81 -23.98 -5.94
N GLY A 699 -7.74 -22.85 -6.65
CA GLY A 699 -8.84 -21.92 -6.89
C GLY A 699 -8.55 -20.47 -6.50
N VAL A 700 -9.60 -19.67 -6.41
CA VAL A 700 -9.54 -18.25 -5.97
C VAL A 700 -9.99 -18.12 -4.53
N TYR A 701 -9.10 -17.60 -3.68
CA TYR A 701 -9.34 -17.42 -2.26
C TYR A 701 -9.33 -15.94 -1.89
N ARG A 702 -10.39 -15.45 -1.23
CA ARG A 702 -10.47 -14.09 -0.70
C ARG A 702 -10.07 -14.07 0.77
N VAL A 703 -9.32 -13.05 1.19
CA VAL A 703 -9.07 -12.77 2.61
C VAL A 703 -10.35 -12.23 3.26
N VAL A 704 -10.76 -12.84 4.37
CA VAL A 704 -12.01 -12.52 5.07
C VAL A 704 -11.78 -12.22 6.54
N SER A 705 -12.81 -11.72 7.21
CA SER A 705 -12.76 -11.41 8.64
C SER A 705 -12.17 -12.58 9.46
N PRO A 706 -11.17 -12.34 10.32
CA PRO A 706 -10.43 -13.38 11.05
C PRO A 706 -11.34 -14.23 11.96
N ARG A 707 -12.44 -13.64 12.44
CA ARG A 707 -13.45 -14.31 13.27
C ARG A 707 -14.08 -15.53 12.61
N ARG A 708 -14.15 -15.59 11.27
CA ARG A 708 -14.72 -16.73 10.54
C ARG A 708 -13.86 -17.99 10.63
N CYS A 709 -12.60 -17.85 11.02
CA CYS A 709 -11.67 -18.93 11.28
C CYS A 709 -11.26 -19.02 12.76
N ASN A 710 -12.03 -18.38 13.66
CA ASN A 710 -11.71 -18.28 15.09
C ASN A 710 -10.39 -17.58 15.42
N TYR A 711 -9.88 -16.73 14.53
CA TYR A 711 -8.76 -15.84 14.87
C TYR A 711 -9.26 -14.58 15.58
N SER A 712 -8.51 -14.16 16.60
CA SER A 712 -8.77 -12.91 17.34
C SER A 712 -7.87 -11.79 16.85
N CYS A 713 -8.46 -10.61 16.64
CA CYS A 713 -7.73 -9.34 16.60
C CYS A 713 -7.65 -8.82 18.04
N ARG A 714 -6.44 -8.65 18.59
CA ARG A 714 -6.26 -8.10 19.94
C ARG A 714 -5.74 -6.67 19.92
#